data_AF-A0A669C673-F1
#
_entry.id   AF-A0A669C673-F1
#
_cell.length_a   1.000
_cell.length_b   1.000
_cell.length_c   1.000
_cell.angle_alpha   90.00
_cell.angle_beta   90.00
_cell.angle_gamma   90.00
#
_symmetry.space_group_name_H-M   'P 1'
#
loop_
_entity.id
_entity.type
_entity.pdbx_description
1 polymer ?
#
loop_
_entity_poly.entity_id
_entity_poly.type
_entity_poly.pdbx_seq_one_letter_code
_entity_poly.pdbx_strand_id
1 'polypeptide(L)'
;MANTPALSTSEGGEADAGSKISDSFSFLDVLHANQFKGEFVEPQHAEQVEVNFYRGAPPNWLNFYISEQAVSDGTATPFIKRDGYETLKDQIHLRRKGPGTSTIKLFHQQGCGGTTLAMQVLWDLRKTFRCAVLTGSTLDITKVAQDVVSLFTAGSHGHQKTVLLLLNDEFILEILQDRIMEEIAEQDIEIDVPVVILLNCVRSSDGIIHQKERSYELKQKFKRKMRKSIILKKTLSAREQADFDMKKEELGRRFGDRCKQFHGFNILQSNFSEGYIRNACSTFEHIKRTNKPLKTQLAAFLCLLNAYAPGSYLLESQCLDFLRRDKFGHLSLEDQMQPFSHLIITFQQGERSEKKVCMAHTMIAQYCTELLANAGVTRSDTTRHFLNSFCRSYVPPCLLGFIKDMLNKREITVIEDPTDGIKQWKEKFSRLIQDITNREAEGKSQSLSVLMMASNKFYEVSLFSQTLARFYYIELEDYYNAEIWAKEAKRRAPWSSFVADTLGQVHKSHLKNTSVSARPREILQLAQKAIEAFEDVEKLAKNEHVKSQQGDGNIKVLRALNTRGLFGYLEVCSLLYDHLIRHDELWKQVLTKTVSLDSVLQSIGDWNIVRFKELINSLRDLVEKRFEFFDTFLTYSYSVVKKADSSYISRKTAECYKKYVGDAEPNDQLQKSFHKLKQKLSVTSPGVLSCLERCTRSDTKDIAIWWKEICQHEYSTTHALLNYILANIMLINMKETPSSSDYQSSFTEKMPLAPEMQPEFHMLALLLCWPTDGEDNLASDLHHLIKNILQSYEQEYKSLFQSRYLRPLFFLGPGQGLNRFVHRRNLEILWTQDALKASNTNWRNDDIFRDPTVQGKLLRVEGIVQNYKLYAIFGDTEIELDANRKDSLWKSGHVFFYLGFTIGGPVAYSVHRAEEPSERPLEAFDNEADSSQWTKLKPEVEIMEEVHTYSLQSESGNYECSESALRWVCKETVSFRYQFSSWERFMSKPVCMDYIPAGPLMDIKVTDGKLEEVHLPHWICTGENAAMSDIFRVLHVDSSGDYLEQVSEMTSSHVKLNQPDFSLRGAMILKKLGLYLKVFADVLIYTRITSGLTLHVYLVPHDPLIQQEVEKKEKSDGFRKIQKTSPIDPVQLESYFYLSTDWDTAEICPEKQQFMLERSDTNFFEVVIGNEKSDFGNLKLKLEVEHRGGKEKDTVWTCTVGTDDY
;
A
#
# COMPACT_ATOMS: atom_id res chain seq x y z
N MET A 1 11.04 -41.30 30.92
CA MET A 1 11.44 -39.88 30.97
C MET A 1 10.24 -39.10 30.48
N ALA A 2 9.70 -38.18 31.28
CA ALA A 2 8.57 -37.36 30.84
C ALA A 2 9.03 -36.52 29.63
N ASN A 3 8.25 -36.50 28.55
CA ASN A 3 8.53 -35.64 27.39
C ASN A 3 8.30 -34.19 27.82
N THR A 4 9.36 -33.50 28.26
CA THR A 4 9.28 -32.07 28.50
C THR A 4 9.11 -31.33 27.17
N PRO A 5 8.28 -30.26 27.11
CA PRO A 5 8.12 -29.46 25.90
C PRO A 5 9.47 -28.90 25.46
N ALA A 6 9.81 -29.01 24.18
CA ALA A 6 11.09 -28.51 23.67
C ALA A 6 10.89 -27.37 22.67
N LEU A 7 11.68 -26.31 22.85
CA LEU A 7 11.80 -25.24 21.87
C LEU A 7 12.94 -25.57 20.90
N SER A 8 12.85 -25.03 19.68
CA SER A 8 13.89 -25.24 18.68
C SER A 8 15.12 -24.36 18.96
N THR A 9 16.33 -24.93 18.84
CA THR A 9 17.61 -24.23 19.08
C THR A 9 18.28 -23.75 17.78
N SER A 10 19.26 -22.86 17.89
CA SER A 10 20.03 -22.30 16.78
C SER A 10 20.76 -23.37 15.93
N GLU A 11 21.19 -24.47 16.55
CA GLU A 11 21.86 -25.61 15.87
C GLU A 11 20.91 -26.66 15.27
N GLY A 12 19.58 -26.41 15.32
CA GLY A 12 18.57 -27.38 14.86
C GLY A 12 18.23 -28.48 15.87
N GLY A 13 18.76 -28.39 17.10
CA GLY A 13 18.43 -29.26 18.23
C GLY A 13 17.15 -28.86 19.00
N GLU A 14 16.84 -29.66 20.02
CA GLU A 14 15.71 -29.47 20.95
C GLU A 14 16.28 -29.00 22.31
N ALA A 15 15.83 -27.86 22.84
CA ALA A 15 16.16 -27.40 24.20
C ALA A 15 14.92 -27.51 25.10
N ASP A 16 15.12 -27.99 26.34
CA ASP A 16 14.07 -28.14 27.33
C ASP A 16 13.46 -26.76 27.66
N ALA A 17 12.17 -26.59 27.35
CA ALA A 17 11.40 -25.43 27.75
C ALA A 17 11.07 -25.62 29.24
N GLY A 18 12.01 -25.26 30.13
CA GLY A 18 11.84 -25.46 31.56
C GLY A 18 10.44 -25.06 32.03
N SER A 19 9.83 -25.87 32.91
CA SER A 19 8.39 -25.85 33.25
C SER A 19 7.78 -24.51 33.69
N LYS A 20 8.61 -23.49 33.97
CA LYS A 20 8.16 -22.12 34.28
C LYS A 20 7.84 -21.27 33.04
N ILE A 21 8.39 -21.61 31.87
CA ILE A 21 8.23 -20.82 30.63
C ILE A 21 6.90 -21.16 29.95
N SER A 22 6.49 -22.44 29.90
CA SER A 22 5.23 -22.86 29.27
C SER A 22 3.97 -22.26 29.91
N ASP A 23 3.97 -22.04 31.21
CA ASP A 23 2.82 -21.52 31.97
C ASP A 23 2.76 -19.97 31.99
N SER A 24 3.74 -19.29 31.37
CA SER A 24 3.94 -17.83 31.47
C SER A 24 3.38 -17.01 30.31
N PHE A 25 3.09 -17.65 29.17
CA PHE A 25 2.59 -16.99 27.96
C PHE A 25 1.06 -16.88 27.96
N SER A 26 0.54 -15.72 28.33
CA SER A 26 -0.91 -15.52 28.48
C SER A 26 -1.67 -15.33 27.16
N PHE A 27 -0.95 -14.98 26.09
CA PHE A 27 -1.56 -14.62 24.79
C PHE A 27 -1.00 -15.37 23.59
N LEU A 28 -0.05 -16.31 23.76
CA LEU A 28 0.56 -17.06 22.66
C LEU A 28 0.27 -18.55 22.79
N ASP A 29 -0.31 -19.14 21.74
CA ASP A 29 -0.32 -20.60 21.54
C ASP A 29 0.99 -20.98 20.85
N VAL A 30 1.96 -21.43 21.65
CA VAL A 30 3.32 -21.76 21.21
C VAL A 30 3.37 -23.18 20.66
N LEU A 31 3.85 -23.32 19.44
CA LEU A 31 4.04 -24.61 18.79
C LEU A 31 5.45 -25.14 19.08
N HIS A 32 5.52 -26.23 19.84
CA HIS A 32 6.78 -26.87 20.22
C HIS A 32 7.42 -27.68 19.08
N ALA A 33 8.75 -27.79 19.10
CA ALA A 33 9.49 -28.53 18.07
C ALA A 33 9.20 -30.04 18.11
N ASN A 34 9.00 -30.56 19.32
CA ASN A 34 8.67 -31.95 19.63
C ASN A 34 7.16 -32.16 19.90
N GLN A 35 6.29 -31.26 19.43
CA GLN A 35 4.83 -31.36 19.66
C GLN A 35 4.31 -32.76 19.28
N PHE A 36 3.60 -33.41 20.22
CA PHE A 36 3.06 -34.78 20.13
C PHE A 36 4.09 -35.93 20.01
N LYS A 37 5.41 -35.65 20.07
CA LYS A 37 6.45 -36.67 19.98
C LYS A 37 6.37 -37.60 21.20
N GLY A 38 6.12 -38.89 20.97
CA GLY A 38 6.01 -39.90 22.03
C GLY A 38 4.72 -39.83 22.85
N GLU A 39 3.74 -39.02 22.44
CA GLU A 39 2.38 -39.03 23.01
C GLU A 39 1.55 -40.13 22.35
N PHE A 40 0.78 -40.87 23.16
CA PHE A 40 -0.19 -41.83 22.64
C PHE A 40 -1.50 -41.10 22.33
N VAL A 41 -1.81 -40.96 21.04
CA VAL A 41 -3.10 -40.44 20.59
C VAL A 41 -4.01 -41.63 20.31
N GLU A 42 -5.14 -41.71 21.02
CA GLU A 42 -6.11 -42.78 20.81
C GLU A 42 -6.63 -42.77 19.36
N PRO A 43 -6.64 -43.91 18.63
CA PRO A 43 -7.06 -43.95 17.23
C PRO A 43 -8.46 -43.37 16.97
N GLN A 44 -9.40 -43.59 17.88
CA GLN A 44 -10.76 -43.05 17.77
C GLN A 44 -10.78 -41.52 17.90
N HIS A 45 -9.95 -40.96 18.79
CA HIS A 45 -9.81 -39.51 18.93
C HIS A 45 -9.15 -38.89 17.70
N ALA A 46 -8.10 -39.52 17.16
CA ALA A 46 -7.43 -39.08 15.95
C ALA A 46 -8.39 -39.06 14.75
N GLU A 47 -9.15 -40.14 14.54
CA GLU A 47 -10.15 -40.22 13.48
C GLU A 47 -11.21 -39.11 13.63
N GLN A 48 -11.70 -38.88 14.85
CA GLN A 48 -12.71 -37.84 15.12
C GLN A 48 -12.19 -36.43 14.82
N VAL A 49 -10.93 -36.15 15.14
CA VAL A 49 -10.28 -34.86 14.88
C VAL A 49 -10.11 -34.63 13.37
N GLU A 50 -9.64 -35.65 12.64
CA GLU A 50 -9.50 -35.61 11.18
C GLU A 50 -10.86 -35.42 10.49
N VAL A 51 -11.88 -36.16 10.90
CA VAL A 51 -13.25 -36.05 10.37
C VAL A 51 -13.83 -34.65 10.63
N ASN A 52 -13.65 -34.11 11.84
CA ASN A 52 -14.13 -32.77 12.17
C ASN A 52 -13.47 -31.69 11.30
N PHE A 53 -12.18 -31.82 11.04
CA PHE A 53 -11.46 -30.92 10.14
C PHE A 53 -12.04 -30.93 8.72
N TYR A 54 -12.23 -32.11 8.10
CA TYR A 54 -12.77 -32.21 6.75
C TYR A 54 -14.27 -31.83 6.66
N ARG A 55 -15.03 -32.00 7.74
CA ARG A 55 -16.40 -31.48 7.83
C ARG A 55 -16.42 -29.96 7.79
N GLY A 56 -15.38 -29.28 8.31
CA GLY A 56 -15.24 -27.80 8.30
C GLY A 56 -14.85 -27.16 9.63
N ALA A 57 -14.37 -27.93 10.62
CA ALA A 57 -13.84 -27.36 11.86
C ALA A 57 -12.57 -26.53 11.58
N PRO A 58 -12.26 -25.50 12.40
CA PRO A 58 -10.99 -24.79 12.32
C PRO A 58 -9.77 -25.73 12.45
N PRO A 59 -8.64 -25.43 11.81
CA PRO A 59 -7.43 -26.25 11.92
C PRO A 59 -6.90 -26.28 13.37
N ASN A 60 -6.41 -27.45 13.77
CA ASN A 60 -5.72 -27.74 15.03
C ASN A 60 -4.35 -28.37 14.70
N TRP A 61 -3.33 -28.13 15.52
CA TRP A 61 -2.01 -28.77 15.42
C TRP A 61 -2.07 -30.29 15.26
N LEU A 62 -3.01 -30.96 15.95
CA LEU A 62 -3.19 -32.41 15.86
C LEU A 62 -3.58 -32.88 14.44
N ASN A 63 -4.27 -32.05 13.64
CA ASN A 63 -4.60 -32.39 12.25
C ASN A 63 -3.33 -32.59 11.40
N PHE A 64 -2.31 -31.76 11.61
CA PHE A 64 -1.05 -31.85 10.86
C PHE A 64 -0.23 -33.05 11.32
N TYR A 65 -0.20 -33.32 12.63
CA TYR A 65 0.47 -34.51 13.17
C TYR A 65 -0.14 -35.82 12.66
N ILE A 66 -1.47 -35.97 12.72
CA ILE A 66 -2.17 -37.16 12.21
C ILE A 66 -1.84 -37.39 10.73
N SER A 67 -1.82 -36.30 9.94
CA SER A 67 -1.47 -36.40 8.53
C SER A 67 -0.01 -36.80 8.29
N GLU A 68 0.95 -36.33 9.09
CA GLU A 68 2.36 -36.76 9.00
C GLU A 68 2.53 -38.24 9.33
N GLN A 69 1.87 -38.73 10.39
CA GLN A 69 1.92 -40.14 10.78
C GLN A 69 1.31 -41.05 9.71
N ALA A 70 0.11 -40.71 9.23
CA ALA A 70 -0.57 -41.53 8.22
C ALA A 70 0.21 -41.64 6.89
N VAL A 71 0.95 -40.60 6.51
CA VAL A 71 1.87 -40.64 5.36
C VAL A 71 3.08 -41.53 5.64
N SER A 72 3.67 -41.42 6.84
CA SER A 72 4.82 -42.23 7.26
C SER A 72 4.49 -43.72 7.28
N ASP A 73 3.26 -44.06 7.68
CA ASP A 73 2.73 -45.43 7.70
C ASP A 73 2.25 -45.90 6.31
N GLY A 74 2.30 -45.05 5.28
CA GLY A 74 1.86 -45.37 3.92
C GLY A 74 0.34 -45.52 3.77
N THR A 75 -0.44 -45.03 4.73
CA THR A 75 -1.90 -45.22 4.81
C THR A 75 -2.72 -44.04 4.26
N ALA A 76 -2.10 -42.88 4.04
CA ALA A 76 -2.74 -41.68 3.53
C ALA A 76 -1.83 -40.85 2.60
N THR A 77 -2.44 -39.98 1.78
CA THR A 77 -1.73 -38.98 1.00
C THR A 77 -1.35 -37.77 1.86
N PRO A 78 -0.28 -37.03 1.49
CA PRO A 78 0.15 -35.83 2.20
C PRO A 78 -0.95 -34.77 2.36
N PHE A 79 -0.78 -33.94 3.39
CA PHE A 79 -1.63 -32.77 3.60
C PHE A 79 -1.50 -31.81 2.40
N ILE A 80 -2.63 -31.44 1.80
CA ILE A 80 -2.68 -30.65 0.56
C ILE A 80 -2.03 -29.27 0.75
N LYS A 81 -1.05 -28.94 -0.10
CA LYS A 81 -0.36 -27.64 -0.11
C LYS A 81 -0.95 -26.71 -1.17
N ARG A 82 -1.66 -25.67 -0.73
CA ARG A 82 -2.25 -24.65 -1.61
C ARG A 82 -1.18 -23.83 -2.36
N ASP A 83 -1.54 -23.17 -3.45
CA ASP A 83 -0.64 -22.42 -4.36
C ASP A 83 0.09 -21.20 -3.76
N GLY A 84 -0.20 -20.85 -2.51
CA GLY A 84 0.58 -19.86 -1.75
C GLY A 84 1.70 -20.45 -0.88
N TYR A 85 1.75 -21.77 -0.71
CA TYR A 85 2.60 -22.43 0.30
C TYR A 85 4.09 -22.19 0.07
N GLU A 86 4.63 -22.54 -1.11
CA GLU A 86 6.07 -22.39 -1.38
C GLU A 86 6.46 -20.91 -1.43
N THR A 87 5.63 -20.05 -2.04
CA THR A 87 5.86 -18.60 -2.04
C THR A 87 5.89 -18.01 -0.62
N LEU A 88 5.04 -18.51 0.30
CA LEU A 88 5.05 -18.08 1.71
C LEU A 88 6.34 -18.52 2.41
N LYS A 89 6.78 -19.77 2.21
CA LYS A 89 8.04 -20.27 2.77
C LYS A 89 9.25 -19.54 2.22
N ASP A 90 9.32 -19.31 0.91
CA ASP A 90 10.39 -18.56 0.26
C ASP A 90 10.49 -17.15 0.83
N GLN A 91 9.35 -16.48 1.04
CA GLN A 91 9.34 -15.17 1.68
C GLN A 91 9.82 -15.20 3.12
N ILE A 92 9.41 -16.19 3.92
CA ILE A 92 9.88 -16.36 5.30
C ILE A 92 11.40 -16.56 5.32
N HIS A 93 11.94 -17.42 4.46
CA HIS A 93 13.38 -17.64 4.37
C HIS A 93 14.13 -16.41 3.88
N LEU A 94 13.59 -15.66 2.92
CA LEU A 94 14.16 -14.39 2.46
C LEU A 94 14.24 -13.35 3.58
N ARG A 95 13.30 -13.38 4.54
CA ARG A 95 13.31 -12.47 5.70
C ARG A 95 14.36 -12.79 6.74
N ARG A 96 15.04 -13.95 6.68
CA ARG A 96 16.12 -14.30 7.61
C ARG A 96 17.32 -13.35 7.56
N LYS A 97 17.53 -12.69 6.42
CA LYS A 97 18.60 -11.69 6.22
C LYS A 97 18.11 -10.25 6.44
N GLY A 98 16.86 -10.08 6.89
CA GLY A 98 16.16 -8.81 6.97
C GLY A 98 16.27 -8.11 8.33
N PRO A 99 15.70 -6.90 8.46
CA PRO A 99 15.74 -6.12 9.69
C PRO A 99 14.96 -6.79 10.83
N GLY A 100 15.27 -6.39 12.08
CA GLY A 100 14.81 -7.01 13.33
C GLY A 100 13.37 -7.52 13.35
N THR A 101 12.39 -6.77 12.81
CA THR A 101 11.02 -7.27 12.62
C THR A 101 10.60 -7.20 11.15
N SER A 102 9.77 -8.15 10.72
CA SER A 102 9.21 -8.13 9.35
C SER A 102 7.78 -8.65 9.29
N THR A 103 7.03 -8.23 8.27
CA THR A 103 5.63 -8.61 8.07
C THR A 103 5.41 -9.21 6.69
N ILE A 104 4.65 -10.32 6.65
CA ILE A 104 4.18 -10.99 5.44
C ILE A 104 2.65 -11.02 5.49
N LYS A 105 2.00 -10.47 4.45
CA LYS A 105 0.54 -10.45 4.35
C LYS A 105 0.06 -11.54 3.39
N LEU A 106 -0.80 -12.44 3.90
CA LEU A 106 -1.53 -13.45 3.14
C LEU A 106 -2.96 -12.95 2.91
N PHE A 107 -3.28 -12.54 1.68
CA PHE A 107 -4.64 -12.15 1.33
C PHE A 107 -5.42 -13.38 0.90
N HIS A 108 -6.62 -13.57 1.43
CA HIS A 108 -7.40 -14.76 1.09
C HIS A 108 -8.91 -14.51 1.05
N GLN A 109 -9.60 -15.22 0.15
CA GLN A 109 -11.07 -15.24 0.13
C GLN A 109 -11.62 -16.01 1.34
N GLN A 110 -12.89 -15.81 1.68
CA GLN A 110 -13.52 -16.59 2.74
C GLN A 110 -13.59 -18.08 2.37
N GLY A 111 -13.26 -18.97 3.32
CA GLY A 111 -13.42 -20.41 3.16
C GLY A 111 -12.30 -21.10 2.40
N CYS A 112 -11.40 -20.38 1.72
CA CYS A 112 -10.33 -20.98 0.90
C CYS A 112 -9.14 -21.59 1.67
N GLY A 113 -9.16 -21.59 3.01
CA GLY A 113 -8.11 -22.22 3.83
C GLY A 113 -6.87 -21.36 4.10
N GLY A 114 -6.98 -20.02 4.09
CA GLY A 114 -5.85 -19.11 4.36
C GLY A 114 -5.16 -19.36 5.72
N THR A 115 -5.94 -19.49 6.81
CA THR A 115 -5.41 -19.83 8.13
C THR A 115 -4.79 -21.23 8.15
N THR A 116 -5.41 -22.21 7.47
CA THR A 116 -4.87 -23.57 7.35
C THR A 116 -3.51 -23.56 6.66
N LEU A 117 -3.37 -22.80 5.56
CA LEU A 117 -2.10 -22.63 4.85
C LEU A 117 -1.02 -22.03 5.75
N ALA A 118 -1.36 -20.97 6.50
CA ALA A 118 -0.41 -20.32 7.41
C ALA A 118 0.02 -21.25 8.55
N MET A 119 -0.94 -21.95 9.19
CA MET A 119 -0.64 -22.93 10.24
C MET A 119 0.17 -24.12 9.71
N GLN A 120 -0.09 -24.57 8.48
CA GLN A 120 0.71 -25.63 7.84
C GLN A 120 2.17 -25.20 7.69
N VAL A 121 2.43 -23.95 7.27
CA VAL A 121 3.79 -23.42 7.18
C VAL A 121 4.44 -23.30 8.56
N LEU A 122 3.71 -22.86 9.59
CA LEU A 122 4.21 -22.85 10.97
C LEU A 122 4.58 -24.26 11.44
N TRP A 123 3.74 -25.24 11.14
CA TRP A 123 3.96 -26.64 11.47
C TRP A 123 5.24 -27.18 10.82
N ASP A 124 5.41 -26.98 9.52
CA ASP A 124 6.58 -27.48 8.79
C ASP A 124 7.89 -26.76 9.18
N LEU A 125 7.79 -25.51 9.65
CA LEU A 125 8.93 -24.68 10.04
C LEU A 125 9.23 -24.70 11.56
N ARG A 126 8.47 -25.44 12.38
CA ARG A 126 8.59 -25.47 13.86
C ARG A 126 9.96 -25.88 14.40
N LYS A 127 10.72 -26.68 13.63
CA LYS A 127 12.10 -27.07 13.98
C LYS A 127 13.11 -26.00 13.58
N THR A 128 12.74 -25.13 12.64
CA THR A 128 13.61 -24.14 12.01
C THR A 128 13.41 -22.73 12.59
N PHE A 129 12.25 -22.48 13.21
CA PHE A 129 11.86 -21.23 13.86
C PHE A 129 11.11 -21.51 15.17
N ARG A 130 10.88 -20.48 16.00
CA ARG A 130 9.95 -20.56 17.12
C ARG A 130 8.57 -20.12 16.64
N CYS A 131 7.60 -21.02 16.58
CA CYS A 131 6.30 -20.75 15.97
C CYS A 131 5.24 -20.49 17.04
N ALA A 132 4.40 -19.47 16.85
CA ALA A 132 3.28 -19.20 17.74
C ALA A 132 2.09 -18.60 17.01
N VAL A 133 0.90 -18.76 17.57
CA VAL A 133 -0.35 -18.11 17.13
C VAL A 133 -0.82 -17.19 18.25
N LEU A 134 -1.17 -15.94 17.92
CA LEU A 134 -1.73 -15.04 18.93
C LEU A 134 -3.15 -15.48 19.30
N THR A 135 -3.36 -15.78 20.57
CA THR A 135 -4.63 -16.20 21.16
C THR A 135 -5.18 -15.11 22.07
N GLY A 136 -6.43 -14.70 21.83
CA GLY A 136 -7.17 -13.79 22.72
C GLY A 136 -7.25 -12.34 22.25
N SER A 137 -7.70 -11.46 23.17
CA SER A 137 -7.99 -10.06 22.89
C SER A 137 -6.73 -9.20 22.98
N THR A 138 -6.53 -8.34 21.98
CA THR A 138 -5.34 -7.49 21.76
C THR A 138 -5.23 -6.26 22.68
N LEU A 139 -5.82 -6.31 23.87
CA LEU A 139 -5.93 -5.13 24.74
C LEU A 139 -4.61 -4.76 25.44
N ASP A 140 -3.64 -5.68 25.49
CA ASP A 140 -2.33 -5.48 26.12
C ASP A 140 -1.17 -5.80 25.15
N ILE A 141 -0.88 -4.86 24.25
CA ILE A 141 0.18 -4.99 23.24
C ILE A 141 1.56 -5.07 23.91
N THR A 142 1.74 -4.41 25.05
CA THR A 142 3.00 -4.45 25.81
C THR A 142 3.28 -5.86 26.30
N LYS A 143 2.30 -6.53 26.91
CA LYS A 143 2.46 -7.91 27.34
C LYS A 143 2.69 -8.87 26.16
N VAL A 144 2.04 -8.65 25.03
CA VAL A 144 2.32 -9.43 23.81
C VAL A 144 3.75 -9.23 23.32
N ALA A 145 4.27 -7.99 23.32
CA ALA A 145 5.66 -7.71 22.96
C ALA A 145 6.65 -8.42 23.91
N GLN A 146 6.40 -8.35 25.22
CA GLN A 146 7.18 -9.06 26.24
C GLN A 146 7.17 -10.58 26.05
N ASP A 147 6.00 -11.17 25.76
CA ASP A 147 5.86 -12.60 25.49
C ASP A 147 6.64 -13.01 24.22
N VAL A 148 6.61 -12.18 23.17
CA VAL A 148 7.38 -12.41 21.93
C VAL A 148 8.89 -12.31 22.18
N VAL A 149 9.36 -11.29 22.93
CA VAL A 149 10.78 -11.14 23.28
C VAL A 149 11.24 -12.30 24.16
N SER A 150 10.43 -12.69 25.14
CA SER A 150 10.70 -13.86 26.00
C SER A 150 10.78 -15.15 25.18
N LEU A 151 9.88 -15.33 24.20
CA LEU A 151 9.93 -16.46 23.28
C LEU A 151 11.15 -16.38 22.35
N PHE A 152 11.63 -15.20 21.97
CA PHE A 152 12.84 -15.02 21.17
C PHE A 152 14.12 -15.37 21.93
N THR A 153 14.19 -15.04 23.22
CA THR A 153 15.38 -15.22 24.07
C THR A 153 15.39 -16.51 24.91
N ALA A 154 14.28 -17.25 24.98
CA ALA A 154 14.17 -18.48 25.79
C ALA A 154 15.33 -19.48 25.54
N GLY A 155 15.84 -20.11 26.60
CA GLY A 155 17.01 -21.00 26.57
C GLY A 155 18.23 -20.43 27.31
N SER A 156 19.40 -21.03 27.15
CA SER A 156 20.67 -20.49 27.67
C SER A 156 21.25 -19.42 26.73
N HIS A 157 22.22 -18.61 27.21
CA HIS A 157 22.89 -17.59 26.40
C HIS A 157 23.36 -18.17 25.03
N GLY A 158 23.08 -17.45 23.93
CA GLY A 158 23.41 -17.88 22.56
C GLY A 158 22.34 -18.68 21.80
N HIS A 159 21.14 -18.89 22.37
CA HIS A 159 20.06 -19.69 21.76
C HIS A 159 18.96 -18.86 21.10
N GLN A 160 19.20 -17.57 20.82
CA GLN A 160 18.21 -16.70 20.19
C GLN A 160 17.71 -17.27 18.86
N LYS A 161 16.39 -17.21 18.65
CA LYS A 161 15.80 -17.75 17.42
C LYS A 161 14.55 -16.99 17.02
N THR A 162 14.51 -16.62 15.74
CA THR A 162 13.40 -15.86 15.14
C THR A 162 12.04 -16.50 15.42
N VAL A 163 11.11 -15.66 15.87
CA VAL A 163 9.72 -16.02 16.13
C VAL A 163 8.88 -15.87 14.85
N LEU A 164 8.18 -16.92 14.42
CA LEU A 164 7.11 -16.85 13.42
C LEU A 164 5.78 -16.70 14.15
N LEU A 165 5.17 -15.52 14.08
CA LEU A 165 3.93 -15.21 14.80
C LEU A 165 2.77 -15.04 13.81
N LEU A 166 1.74 -15.88 13.92
CA LEU A 166 0.50 -15.74 13.17
C LEU A 166 -0.48 -14.81 13.88
N LEU A 167 -0.95 -13.80 13.15
CA LEU A 167 -1.88 -12.76 13.61
C LEU A 167 -3.12 -12.71 12.70
N ASN A 168 -4.28 -12.51 13.33
CA ASN A 168 -5.56 -12.33 12.63
C ASN A 168 -6.05 -10.86 12.64
N ASP A 169 -5.35 -9.95 13.31
CA ASP A 169 -5.72 -8.53 13.44
C ASP A 169 -4.64 -7.63 12.83
N GLU A 170 -5.01 -6.86 11.80
CA GLU A 170 -4.11 -5.93 11.11
C GLU A 170 -3.83 -4.65 11.93
N PHE A 171 -4.72 -4.27 12.85
CA PHE A 171 -4.65 -2.98 13.54
C PHE A 171 -3.49 -2.89 14.55
N ILE A 172 -2.97 -4.03 15.02
CA ILE A 172 -1.92 -4.07 16.04
C ILE A 172 -0.51 -4.23 15.47
N LEU A 173 -0.38 -4.58 14.18
CA LEU A 173 0.90 -4.95 13.58
C LEU A 173 1.98 -3.90 13.81
N GLU A 174 1.70 -2.65 13.44
CA GLU A 174 2.69 -1.57 13.47
C GLU A 174 3.08 -1.21 14.90
N ILE A 175 2.11 -1.12 15.81
CA ILE A 175 2.35 -0.81 17.23
C ILE A 175 3.14 -1.95 17.88
N LEU A 176 2.82 -3.20 17.57
CA LEU A 176 3.53 -4.36 18.10
C LEU A 176 4.98 -4.41 17.64
N GLN A 177 5.27 -4.10 16.38
CA GLN A 177 6.65 -4.04 15.87
C GLN A 177 7.49 -2.98 16.61
N ASP A 178 6.94 -1.79 16.80
CA ASP A 178 7.64 -0.71 17.53
C ASP A 178 7.88 -1.11 18.99
N ARG A 179 6.86 -1.68 19.67
CA ARG A 179 6.98 -2.14 21.07
C ARG A 179 7.97 -3.29 21.26
N ILE A 180 8.04 -4.23 20.31
CA ILE A 180 9.04 -5.31 20.36
C ILE A 180 10.46 -4.74 20.29
N MET A 181 10.71 -3.77 19.40
CA MET A 181 12.04 -3.15 19.29
C MET A 181 12.39 -2.29 20.52
N GLU A 182 11.40 -1.63 21.13
CA GLU A 182 11.58 -0.91 22.40
C GLU A 182 11.97 -1.86 23.53
N GLU A 183 11.25 -2.97 23.70
CA GLU A 183 11.54 -3.97 24.74
C GLU A 183 12.94 -4.60 24.58
N ILE A 184 13.37 -4.86 23.33
CA ILE A 184 14.74 -5.31 23.04
C ILE A 184 15.78 -4.30 23.52
N ALA A 185 15.57 -3.01 23.23
CA ALA A 185 16.50 -1.95 23.58
C ALA A 185 16.52 -1.69 25.10
N GLU A 186 15.36 -1.76 25.77
CA GLU A 186 15.25 -1.63 27.22
C GLU A 186 15.96 -2.76 27.99
N GLN A 187 15.97 -3.96 27.42
CA GLN A 187 16.65 -5.13 27.99
C GLN A 187 18.11 -5.29 27.52
N ASP A 188 18.61 -4.38 26.68
CA ASP A 188 19.96 -4.43 26.08
C ASP A 188 20.30 -5.79 25.43
N ILE A 189 19.33 -6.34 24.70
CA ILE A 189 19.48 -7.65 24.03
C ILE A 189 20.23 -7.45 22.73
N GLU A 190 21.37 -8.12 22.53
CA GLU A 190 22.09 -8.15 21.24
C GLU A 190 21.32 -9.00 20.21
N ILE A 191 21.13 -8.52 18.98
CA ILE A 191 20.36 -9.23 17.94
C ILE A 191 21.24 -9.58 16.73
N ASP A 192 21.42 -10.87 16.50
CA ASP A 192 22.11 -11.39 15.30
C ASP A 192 21.16 -11.95 14.22
N VAL A 193 19.91 -12.20 14.58
CA VAL A 193 18.87 -12.75 13.71
C VAL A 193 17.57 -11.96 13.88
N PRO A 194 16.69 -11.87 12.87
CA PRO A 194 15.41 -11.18 13.03
C PRO A 194 14.65 -11.70 14.25
N VAL A 195 14.14 -10.79 15.08
CA VAL A 195 13.37 -11.10 16.30
C VAL A 195 12.06 -11.80 15.94
N VAL A 196 11.28 -11.20 15.04
CA VAL A 196 9.95 -11.71 14.67
C VAL A 196 9.63 -11.52 13.18
N ILE A 197 8.98 -12.53 12.60
CA ILE A 197 8.29 -12.45 11.30
C ILE A 197 6.79 -12.60 11.57
N LEU A 198 6.05 -11.53 11.34
CA LEU A 198 4.60 -11.46 11.53
C LEU A 198 3.89 -11.97 10.26
N LEU A 199 3.16 -13.07 10.38
CA LEU A 199 2.26 -13.56 9.34
C LEU A 199 0.86 -13.02 9.60
N ASN A 200 0.36 -12.16 8.72
CA ASN A 200 -0.99 -11.61 8.84
C ASN A 200 -1.91 -12.20 7.76
N CYS A 201 -2.93 -12.96 8.18
CA CYS A 201 -3.97 -13.48 7.30
C CYS A 201 -5.09 -12.45 7.13
N VAL A 202 -5.09 -11.77 5.98
CA VAL A 202 -6.07 -10.72 5.66
C VAL A 202 -7.20 -11.30 4.82
N ARG A 203 -8.33 -11.57 5.48
CA ARG A 203 -9.55 -11.97 4.79
C ARG A 203 -10.07 -10.80 3.93
N SER A 204 -10.16 -11.03 2.63
CA SER A 204 -10.49 -10.01 1.64
C SER A 204 -11.70 -10.41 0.81
N SER A 205 -12.51 -9.45 0.39
CA SER A 205 -13.61 -9.67 -0.54
C SER A 205 -13.10 -9.93 -1.96
N ASP A 206 -13.94 -10.53 -2.81
CA ASP A 206 -13.59 -10.90 -4.18
C ASP A 206 -13.08 -9.68 -4.97
N GLY A 207 -13.72 -8.51 -4.81
CA GLY A 207 -13.27 -7.25 -5.43
C GLY A 207 -11.89 -6.76 -4.95
N ILE A 208 -11.56 -6.93 -3.67
CA ILE A 208 -10.23 -6.57 -3.14
C ILE A 208 -9.16 -7.52 -3.67
N ILE A 209 -9.48 -8.82 -3.77
CA ILE A 209 -8.57 -9.82 -4.33
C ILE A 209 -8.27 -9.49 -5.79
N HIS A 210 -9.30 -9.26 -6.63
CA HIS A 210 -9.12 -8.85 -8.02
C HIS A 210 -8.32 -7.55 -8.15
N GLN A 211 -8.55 -6.55 -7.28
CA GLN A 211 -7.74 -5.33 -7.25
C GLN A 211 -6.26 -5.64 -6.96
N LYS A 212 -5.96 -6.48 -5.96
CA LYS A 212 -4.58 -6.82 -5.60
C LYS A 212 -3.88 -7.54 -6.74
N GLU A 213 -4.56 -8.46 -7.39
CA GLU A 213 -4.06 -9.17 -8.57
C GLU A 213 -3.80 -8.25 -9.74
N ARG A 214 -4.78 -7.44 -10.14
CA ARG A 214 -4.61 -6.50 -11.25
C ARG A 214 -3.52 -5.48 -10.94
N SER A 215 -3.41 -5.02 -9.69
CA SER A 215 -2.31 -4.15 -9.26
C SER A 215 -0.96 -4.86 -9.33
N TYR A 216 -0.92 -6.18 -9.15
CA TYR A 216 0.29 -6.98 -9.26
C TYR A 216 0.63 -7.26 -10.73
N GLU A 217 -0.35 -7.59 -11.58
CA GLU A 217 -0.20 -7.78 -13.03
C GLU A 217 0.21 -6.50 -13.76
N LEU A 218 -0.40 -5.36 -13.42
CA LEU A 218 0.00 -4.04 -13.92
C LEU A 218 1.43 -3.70 -13.47
N LYS A 219 1.81 -4.03 -12.23
CA LYS A 219 3.17 -3.78 -11.72
C LYS A 219 4.20 -4.81 -12.22
N GLN A 220 3.78 -6.00 -12.66
CA GLN A 220 4.62 -6.97 -13.37
C GLN A 220 4.97 -6.47 -14.77
N LYS A 221 4.03 -5.79 -15.45
CA LYS A 221 4.31 -5.06 -16.71
C LYS A 221 5.37 -3.96 -16.55
N PHE A 222 5.50 -3.38 -15.36
CA PHE A 222 6.54 -2.39 -15.03
C PHE A 222 7.58 -3.02 -14.09
N LYS A 223 8.52 -3.85 -14.60
CA LYS A 223 9.57 -4.62 -13.86
C LYS A 223 10.10 -3.95 -12.56
N ARG A 224 9.29 -3.89 -11.49
CA ARG A 224 9.63 -3.34 -10.17
C ARG A 224 9.77 -4.54 -9.26
N LYS A 225 10.92 -4.66 -8.62
CA LYS A 225 11.27 -5.58 -7.54
C LYS A 225 10.27 -5.47 -6.37
N MET A 226 9.08 -6.02 -6.55
CA MET A 226 8.01 -6.08 -5.55
C MET A 226 7.87 -7.52 -5.07
N ARG A 227 7.85 -7.67 -3.74
CA ARG A 227 7.61 -8.93 -3.03
C ARG A 227 6.28 -9.51 -3.52
N LYS A 228 6.28 -10.73 -4.08
CA LYS A 228 5.09 -11.41 -4.61
C LYS A 228 3.99 -11.39 -3.57
N SER A 229 2.85 -10.77 -3.84
CA SER A 229 1.73 -10.80 -2.89
C SER A 229 1.18 -12.23 -2.83
N ILE A 230 1.03 -12.78 -1.63
CA ILE A 230 0.48 -14.12 -1.45
C ILE A 230 -1.03 -13.99 -1.42
N ILE A 231 -1.68 -14.50 -2.47
CA ILE A 231 -3.12 -14.39 -2.70
C ILE A 231 -3.68 -15.80 -2.80
N LEU A 232 -4.62 -16.15 -1.93
CA LEU A 232 -5.30 -17.45 -1.95
C LEU A 232 -6.76 -17.29 -2.38
N LYS A 233 -7.11 -17.98 -3.47
CA LYS A 233 -8.43 -17.91 -4.11
C LYS A 233 -9.32 -19.09 -3.78
N LYS A 234 -10.62 -18.91 -4.07
CA LYS A 234 -11.62 -19.97 -4.17
C LYS A 234 -11.26 -20.93 -5.32
N THR A 235 -10.91 -20.37 -6.48
CA THR A 235 -10.48 -21.12 -7.66
C THR A 235 -9.20 -21.89 -7.40
N LEU A 236 -9.24 -23.21 -7.63
CA LEU A 236 -8.08 -24.11 -7.57
C LEU A 236 -7.31 -24.09 -8.90
N SER A 237 -5.99 -24.16 -8.86
CA SER A 237 -5.19 -24.46 -10.06
C SER A 237 -5.32 -25.92 -10.48
N ALA A 238 -4.86 -26.26 -11.68
CA ALA A 238 -4.83 -27.66 -12.14
C ALA A 238 -4.05 -28.59 -11.19
N ARG A 239 -2.97 -28.10 -10.59
CA ARG A 239 -2.18 -28.83 -9.60
C ARG A 239 -2.97 -29.05 -8.31
N GLU A 240 -3.53 -27.99 -7.74
CA GLU A 240 -4.36 -28.10 -6.53
C GLU A 240 -5.55 -29.03 -6.77
N GLN A 241 -6.22 -28.90 -7.91
CA GLN A 241 -7.37 -29.74 -8.27
C GLN A 241 -6.99 -31.23 -8.28
N ALA A 242 -5.86 -31.59 -8.90
CA ALA A 242 -5.36 -32.96 -8.90
C ALA A 242 -5.07 -33.48 -7.48
N ASP A 243 -4.44 -32.65 -6.62
CA ASP A 243 -4.17 -33.01 -5.22
C ASP A 243 -5.47 -33.24 -4.42
N PHE A 244 -6.48 -32.38 -4.63
CA PHE A 244 -7.79 -32.52 -4.00
C PHE A 244 -8.56 -33.75 -4.51
N ASP A 245 -8.45 -34.08 -5.80
CA ASP A 245 -9.11 -35.24 -6.39
C ASP A 245 -8.48 -36.55 -5.87
N MET A 246 -7.15 -36.61 -5.81
CA MET A 246 -6.43 -37.74 -5.20
C MET A 246 -6.78 -37.90 -3.71
N LYS A 247 -6.85 -36.80 -2.95
CA LYS A 247 -7.27 -36.86 -1.54
C LYS A 247 -8.71 -37.32 -1.40
N LYS A 248 -9.60 -36.94 -2.31
CA LYS A 248 -11.00 -37.38 -2.31
C LYS A 248 -11.12 -38.89 -2.51
N GLU A 249 -10.33 -39.48 -3.40
CA GLU A 249 -10.27 -40.94 -3.60
C GLU A 249 -9.77 -41.67 -2.35
N GLU A 250 -8.74 -41.13 -1.69
CA GLU A 250 -8.25 -41.67 -0.41
C GLU A 250 -9.33 -41.61 0.68
N LEU A 251 -9.96 -40.44 0.88
CA LEU A 251 -11.01 -40.27 1.87
C LEU A 251 -12.22 -41.16 1.58
N GLY A 252 -12.54 -41.38 0.30
CA GLY A 252 -13.57 -42.33 -0.12
C GLY A 252 -13.24 -43.78 0.26
N ARG A 253 -11.97 -44.20 0.11
CA ARG A 253 -11.52 -45.55 0.51
C ARG A 253 -11.54 -45.74 2.03
N ARG A 254 -11.11 -44.73 2.80
CA ARG A 254 -10.99 -44.80 4.27
C ARG A 254 -12.32 -44.64 5.00
N PHE A 255 -13.17 -43.71 4.54
CA PHE A 255 -14.38 -43.31 5.27
C PHE A 255 -15.69 -43.71 4.57
N GLY A 256 -15.62 -44.29 3.36
CA GLY A 256 -16.80 -44.69 2.59
C GLY A 256 -17.77 -43.53 2.39
N ASP A 257 -19.06 -43.78 2.59
CA ASP A 257 -20.11 -42.78 2.41
C ASP A 257 -20.03 -41.58 3.36
N ARG A 258 -19.30 -41.67 4.48
CA ARG A 258 -19.12 -40.55 5.41
C ARG A 258 -18.41 -39.36 4.74
N CYS A 259 -17.55 -39.60 3.74
CA CYS A 259 -16.84 -38.52 3.04
C CYS A 259 -17.78 -37.56 2.29
N LYS A 260 -19.01 -38.00 1.96
CA LYS A 260 -20.03 -37.14 1.33
C LYS A 260 -20.44 -35.97 2.24
N GLN A 261 -20.27 -36.12 3.56
CA GLN A 261 -20.58 -35.11 4.57
C GLN A 261 -19.38 -34.22 4.92
N PHE A 262 -18.23 -34.41 4.27
CA PHE A 262 -17.04 -33.58 4.50
C PHE A 262 -17.17 -32.24 3.78
N HIS A 263 -18.13 -31.43 4.20
CA HIS A 263 -18.51 -30.21 3.49
C HIS A 263 -17.36 -29.20 3.37
N GLY A 264 -16.57 -29.00 4.43
CA GLY A 264 -15.37 -28.15 4.38
C GLY A 264 -14.41 -28.53 3.24
N PHE A 265 -14.16 -29.83 3.08
CA PHE A 265 -13.33 -30.38 2.01
C PHE A 265 -14.02 -30.35 0.63
N ASN A 266 -15.24 -30.89 0.53
CA ASN A 266 -15.94 -31.06 -0.74
C ASN A 266 -16.31 -29.72 -1.39
N ILE A 267 -16.57 -28.67 -0.61
CA ILE A 267 -16.81 -27.32 -1.15
C ILE A 267 -15.54 -26.78 -1.80
N LEU A 268 -14.36 -26.98 -1.19
CA LEU A 268 -13.09 -26.59 -1.78
C LEU A 268 -12.79 -27.41 -3.03
N GLN A 269 -12.89 -28.74 -2.93
CA GLN A 269 -12.60 -29.67 -4.03
C GLN A 269 -13.52 -29.46 -5.24
N SER A 270 -14.79 -29.13 -5.02
CA SER A 270 -15.76 -28.83 -6.09
C SER A 270 -15.68 -27.38 -6.59
N ASN A 271 -14.64 -26.66 -6.20
CA ASN A 271 -14.41 -25.26 -6.57
C ASN A 271 -15.62 -24.35 -6.25
N PHE A 272 -16.16 -24.52 -5.03
CA PHE A 272 -17.31 -23.78 -4.49
C PHE A 272 -18.59 -23.94 -5.32
N SER A 273 -18.79 -25.11 -5.93
CA SER A 273 -19.97 -25.43 -6.77
C SER A 273 -21.31 -25.15 -6.07
N GLU A 274 -22.12 -24.26 -6.65
CA GLU A 274 -23.49 -24.00 -6.19
C GLU A 274 -24.37 -25.25 -6.24
N GLY A 275 -24.12 -26.13 -7.22
CA GLY A 275 -24.83 -27.41 -7.35
C GLY A 275 -24.58 -28.33 -6.15
N TYR A 276 -23.34 -28.39 -5.66
CA TYR A 276 -23.00 -29.14 -4.45
C TYR A 276 -23.69 -28.55 -3.22
N ILE A 277 -23.65 -27.22 -3.05
CA ILE A 277 -24.28 -26.53 -1.91
C ILE A 277 -25.79 -26.80 -1.90
N ARG A 278 -26.46 -26.68 -3.05
CA ARG A 278 -27.89 -26.98 -3.19
C ARG A 278 -28.20 -28.40 -2.72
N ASN A 279 -27.45 -29.39 -3.19
CA ASN A 279 -27.67 -30.79 -2.81
C ASN A 279 -27.45 -31.03 -1.31
N ALA A 280 -26.37 -30.50 -0.75
CA ALA A 280 -26.09 -30.59 0.69
C ALA A 280 -27.21 -29.97 1.54
N CYS A 281 -27.79 -28.86 1.09
CA CYS A 281 -28.83 -28.13 1.81
C CYS A 281 -30.25 -28.69 1.61
N SER A 282 -30.43 -29.78 0.83
CA SER A 282 -31.74 -30.38 0.51
C SER A 282 -32.62 -30.65 1.75
N THR A 283 -31.99 -30.94 2.89
CA THR A 283 -32.68 -31.15 4.18
C THR A 283 -33.53 -29.93 4.63
N PHE A 284 -33.21 -28.73 4.15
CA PHE A 284 -33.97 -27.50 4.46
C PHE A 284 -35.14 -27.23 3.50
N GLU A 285 -35.26 -27.94 2.37
CA GLU A 285 -36.29 -27.67 1.34
C GLU A 285 -37.72 -27.94 1.83
N HIS A 286 -37.90 -28.83 2.81
CA HIS A 286 -39.22 -29.25 3.30
C HIS A 286 -39.65 -28.57 4.62
N ILE A 287 -38.95 -27.52 5.04
CA ILE A 287 -39.26 -26.83 6.30
C ILE A 287 -40.57 -26.04 6.18
N LYS A 288 -41.46 -26.21 7.16
CA LYS A 288 -42.72 -25.46 7.27
C LYS A 288 -42.56 -24.23 8.16
N ARG A 289 -43.35 -23.19 7.87
CA ARG A 289 -43.39 -21.95 8.67
C ARG A 289 -43.91 -22.16 10.10
N THR A 290 -44.98 -22.95 10.27
CA THR A 290 -45.69 -23.15 11.55
C THR A 290 -45.22 -24.41 12.29
N ASN A 291 -45.38 -24.43 13.62
CA ASN A 291 -45.07 -25.58 14.50
C ASN A 291 -43.67 -26.19 14.31
N LYS A 292 -42.65 -25.35 14.14
CA LYS A 292 -41.26 -25.77 13.94
C LYS A 292 -40.70 -26.49 15.17
N PRO A 293 -40.17 -27.71 15.05
CA PRO A 293 -39.45 -28.38 16.14
C PRO A 293 -38.26 -27.55 16.65
N LEU A 294 -37.90 -27.69 17.92
CA LEU A 294 -36.76 -26.96 18.52
C LEU A 294 -35.46 -27.17 17.74
N LYS A 295 -35.18 -28.40 17.28
CA LYS A 295 -34.00 -28.68 16.44
C LYS A 295 -33.96 -27.87 15.13
N THR A 296 -35.11 -27.68 14.48
CA THR A 296 -35.21 -26.87 13.25
C THR A 296 -34.97 -25.38 13.55
N GLN A 297 -35.45 -24.91 14.71
CA GLN A 297 -35.20 -23.55 15.16
C GLN A 297 -33.71 -23.33 15.48
N LEU A 298 -33.08 -24.28 16.17
CA LEU A 298 -31.65 -24.23 16.48
C LEU A 298 -30.80 -24.23 15.20
N ALA A 299 -31.14 -25.08 14.22
CA ALA A 299 -30.48 -25.10 12.92
C ALA A 299 -30.64 -23.75 12.20
N ALA A 300 -31.83 -23.13 12.25
CA ALA A 300 -32.06 -21.80 11.68
C ALA A 300 -31.22 -20.70 12.37
N PHE A 301 -31.02 -20.78 13.70
CA PHE A 301 -30.15 -19.85 14.43
C PHE A 301 -28.69 -19.98 14.02
N LEU A 302 -28.18 -21.20 13.88
CA LEU A 302 -26.81 -21.45 13.40
C LEU A 302 -26.62 -20.95 11.97
N CYS A 303 -27.58 -21.21 11.07
CA CYS A 303 -27.56 -20.67 9.70
C CYS A 303 -27.48 -19.14 9.71
N LEU A 304 -28.37 -18.47 10.46
CA LEU A 304 -28.40 -17.00 10.55
C LEU A 304 -27.07 -16.45 11.08
N LEU A 305 -26.57 -16.97 12.20
CA LEU A 305 -25.31 -16.53 12.82
C LEU A 305 -24.13 -16.71 11.87
N ASN A 306 -23.98 -17.89 11.24
CA ASN A 306 -22.83 -18.14 10.39
C ASN A 306 -22.92 -17.46 9.01
N ALA A 307 -24.12 -17.15 8.53
CA ALA A 307 -24.33 -16.38 7.30
C ALA A 307 -23.93 -14.90 7.46
N TYR A 308 -24.26 -14.29 8.60
CA TYR A 308 -24.11 -12.84 8.84
C TYR A 308 -23.00 -12.45 9.82
N ALA A 309 -22.46 -13.40 10.58
CA ALA A 309 -21.25 -13.27 11.39
C ALA A 309 -20.36 -14.51 11.21
N PRO A 310 -19.63 -14.64 10.08
CA PRO A 310 -18.91 -15.87 9.79
C PRO A 310 -17.78 -16.16 10.77
N GLY A 311 -17.65 -17.42 11.18
CA GLY A 311 -16.75 -17.85 12.27
C GLY A 311 -17.41 -17.80 13.67
N SER A 312 -18.66 -17.32 13.75
CA SER A 312 -19.46 -17.42 14.98
C SER A 312 -19.78 -18.87 15.36
N TYR A 313 -20.07 -19.08 16.63
CA TYR A 313 -20.47 -20.37 17.17
C TYR A 313 -21.38 -20.18 18.39
N LEU A 314 -22.09 -21.24 18.76
CA LEU A 314 -22.75 -21.38 20.05
C LEU A 314 -22.00 -22.41 20.89
N LEU A 315 -22.14 -22.35 22.21
CA LEU A 315 -21.58 -23.39 23.07
C LEU A 315 -22.50 -24.61 23.06
N GLU A 316 -21.93 -25.82 23.09
CA GLU A 316 -22.71 -27.06 23.08
C GLU A 316 -23.71 -27.11 24.25
N SER A 317 -23.31 -26.65 25.45
CA SER A 317 -24.20 -26.54 26.61
C SER A 317 -25.42 -25.67 26.33
N GLN A 318 -25.25 -24.54 25.64
CA GLN A 318 -26.34 -23.63 25.27
C GLN A 318 -27.29 -24.26 24.25
N CYS A 319 -26.75 -25.02 23.30
CA CYS A 319 -27.54 -25.78 22.34
C CYS A 319 -28.40 -26.84 23.05
N LEU A 320 -27.81 -27.59 24.00
CA LEU A 320 -28.50 -28.64 24.77
C LEU A 320 -29.55 -28.06 25.72
N ASP A 321 -29.27 -26.94 26.41
CA ASP A 321 -30.24 -26.24 27.25
C ASP A 321 -31.45 -25.76 26.42
N PHE A 322 -31.21 -25.22 25.23
CA PHE A 322 -32.29 -24.81 24.33
C PHE A 322 -33.20 -25.98 23.90
N LEU A 323 -32.62 -27.17 23.72
CA LEU A 323 -33.36 -28.40 23.43
C LEU A 323 -34.09 -28.98 24.67
N ARG A 324 -33.94 -28.35 25.85
CA ARG A 324 -34.65 -28.63 27.12
C ARG A 324 -34.37 -30.01 27.74
N ARG A 325 -33.10 -30.39 27.91
CA ARG A 325 -32.75 -31.64 28.62
C ARG A 325 -31.80 -31.44 29.80
N ASP A 326 -32.29 -31.88 30.96
CA ASP A 326 -31.53 -32.02 32.22
C ASP A 326 -31.76 -33.39 32.90
N LYS A 327 -32.50 -34.36 32.29
CA LYS A 327 -32.96 -35.57 33.03
C LYS A 327 -33.01 -36.94 32.35
N PHE A 328 -32.62 -37.13 31.08
CA PHE A 328 -32.47 -38.49 30.51
C PHE A 328 -31.33 -38.51 29.47
N GLY A 329 -30.19 -39.07 29.89
CA GLY A 329 -28.92 -39.09 29.17
C GLY A 329 -28.85 -40.11 28.03
N HIS A 330 -27.76 -39.99 27.26
CA HIS A 330 -27.18 -40.89 26.25
C HIS A 330 -27.23 -40.50 24.77
N LEU A 331 -27.91 -39.43 24.33
CA LEU A 331 -27.85 -38.99 22.92
C LEU A 331 -26.94 -37.77 22.73
N SER A 332 -25.98 -37.87 21.81
CA SER A 332 -25.09 -36.76 21.44
C SER A 332 -25.88 -35.60 20.83
N LEU A 333 -25.31 -34.39 20.81
CA LEU A 333 -25.95 -33.27 20.11
C LEU A 333 -26.19 -33.60 18.62
N GLU A 334 -25.26 -34.34 18.00
CA GLU A 334 -25.39 -34.77 16.60
C GLU A 334 -26.62 -35.66 16.39
N ASP A 335 -26.89 -36.61 17.29
CA ASP A 335 -28.07 -37.48 17.22
C ASP A 335 -29.38 -36.66 17.33
N GLN A 336 -29.41 -35.70 18.24
CA GLN A 336 -30.59 -34.84 18.45
C GLN A 336 -30.84 -33.89 17.27
N MET A 337 -29.78 -33.52 16.55
CA MET A 337 -29.85 -32.61 15.41
C MET A 337 -30.22 -33.29 14.09
N GLN A 338 -30.38 -34.62 14.04
CA GLN A 338 -30.88 -35.30 12.84
C GLN A 338 -32.21 -34.70 12.35
N PRO A 339 -32.38 -34.39 11.05
CA PRO A 339 -31.48 -34.68 9.91
C PRO A 339 -30.38 -33.63 9.62
N PHE A 340 -30.29 -32.55 10.39
CA PHE A 340 -29.36 -31.43 10.16
C PHE A 340 -27.92 -31.69 10.62
N SER A 341 -27.66 -32.81 11.29
CA SER A 341 -26.38 -33.14 11.94
C SER A 341 -25.18 -33.00 11.01
N HIS A 342 -25.30 -33.46 9.75
CA HIS A 342 -24.23 -33.38 8.76
C HIS A 342 -23.85 -31.93 8.36
N LEU A 343 -24.76 -30.97 8.52
CA LEU A 343 -24.55 -29.55 8.21
C LEU A 343 -23.98 -28.76 9.40
N ILE A 344 -23.83 -29.39 10.55
CA ILE A 344 -23.36 -28.79 11.80
C ILE A 344 -22.05 -29.46 12.22
N ILE A 345 -21.19 -28.71 12.91
CA ILE A 345 -19.91 -29.18 13.43
C ILE A 345 -19.80 -28.80 14.89
N THR A 346 -19.36 -29.77 15.70
CA THR A 346 -18.98 -29.58 17.09
C THR A 346 -17.47 -29.74 17.23
N PHE A 347 -16.77 -28.72 17.73
CA PHE A 347 -15.31 -28.71 17.85
C PHE A 347 -14.85 -28.03 19.15
N GLN A 348 -13.59 -28.22 19.51
CA GLN A 348 -13.01 -27.73 20.77
C GLN A 348 -11.62 -27.12 20.50
N GLN A 349 -11.26 -26.03 21.21
CA GLN A 349 -9.96 -25.35 21.08
C GLN A 349 -9.15 -25.53 22.37
N GLY A 350 -8.54 -26.71 22.51
CA GLY A 350 -7.79 -27.12 23.70
C GLY A 350 -8.63 -27.92 24.71
N GLU A 351 -7.99 -28.82 25.45
CA GLU A 351 -8.63 -29.85 26.29
C GLU A 351 -9.56 -29.31 27.38
N ARG A 352 -9.31 -28.10 27.88
CA ARG A 352 -10.12 -27.45 28.93
C ARG A 352 -11.19 -26.50 28.40
N SER A 353 -11.23 -26.26 27.08
CA SER A 353 -12.22 -25.36 26.49
C SER A 353 -13.57 -26.04 26.30
N GLU A 354 -14.65 -25.28 26.40
CA GLU A 354 -15.98 -25.78 26.11
C GLU A 354 -16.17 -26.04 24.60
N LYS A 355 -16.94 -27.09 24.26
CA LYS A 355 -17.27 -27.44 22.87
C LYS A 355 -18.13 -26.36 22.20
N LYS A 356 -17.80 -26.07 20.96
CA LYS A 356 -18.35 -25.02 20.10
C LYS A 356 -19.10 -25.65 18.94
N VAL A 357 -20.26 -25.10 18.60
CA VAL A 357 -21.18 -25.60 17.58
C VAL A 357 -21.39 -24.53 16.51
N CYS A 358 -21.17 -24.87 15.24
CA CYS A 358 -21.40 -23.97 14.10
C CYS A 358 -21.89 -24.73 12.85
N MET A 359 -22.33 -24.00 11.83
CA MET A 359 -22.57 -24.55 10.50
C MET A 359 -21.26 -24.96 9.83
N ALA A 360 -21.31 -26.06 9.09
CA ALA A 360 -20.14 -26.66 8.46
C ALA A 360 -19.40 -25.74 7.48
N HIS A 361 -20.13 -24.85 6.82
CA HIS A 361 -19.54 -23.84 5.95
C HIS A 361 -20.45 -22.61 5.83
N THR A 362 -19.87 -21.43 5.62
CA THR A 362 -20.65 -20.18 5.49
C THR A 362 -21.56 -20.18 4.26
N MET A 363 -21.17 -20.78 3.14
CA MET A 363 -22.06 -20.89 1.98
C MET A 363 -23.27 -21.77 2.24
N ILE A 364 -23.11 -22.86 3.01
CA ILE A 364 -24.24 -23.69 3.47
C ILE A 364 -25.16 -22.85 4.34
N ALA A 365 -24.59 -22.11 5.30
CA ALA A 365 -25.37 -21.23 6.17
C ALA A 365 -26.17 -20.19 5.37
N GLN A 366 -25.53 -19.51 4.42
CA GLN A 366 -26.15 -18.52 3.54
C GLN A 366 -27.28 -19.13 2.71
N TYR A 367 -27.03 -20.26 2.04
CA TYR A 367 -28.02 -20.91 1.21
C TYR A 367 -29.21 -21.45 2.02
N CYS A 368 -28.96 -22.07 3.18
CA CYS A 368 -30.01 -22.50 4.10
C CYS A 368 -30.85 -21.30 4.60
N THR A 369 -30.23 -20.15 4.87
CA THR A 369 -30.97 -18.93 5.23
C THR A 369 -31.88 -18.45 4.10
N GLU A 370 -31.47 -18.55 2.83
CA GLU A 370 -32.34 -18.27 1.69
C GLU A 370 -33.51 -19.27 1.58
N LEU A 371 -33.25 -20.57 1.76
CA LEU A 371 -34.31 -21.59 1.76
C LEU A 371 -35.34 -21.34 2.87
N LEU A 372 -34.87 -21.02 4.08
CA LEU A 372 -35.73 -20.66 5.20
C LEU A 372 -36.60 -19.43 4.87
N ALA A 373 -36.00 -18.39 4.29
CA ALA A 373 -36.73 -17.19 3.89
C ALA A 373 -37.81 -17.50 2.84
N ASN A 374 -37.49 -18.30 1.82
CA ASN A 374 -38.44 -18.75 0.80
C ASN A 374 -39.59 -19.60 1.38
N ALA A 375 -39.31 -20.37 2.44
CA ALA A 375 -40.31 -21.11 3.21
C ALA A 375 -41.13 -20.24 4.19
N GLY A 376 -40.94 -18.92 4.16
CA GLY A 376 -41.63 -17.96 5.04
C GLY A 376 -41.10 -17.91 6.48
N VAL A 377 -39.90 -18.46 6.72
CA VAL A 377 -39.14 -18.30 7.97
C VAL A 377 -38.19 -17.13 7.78
N THR A 378 -38.68 -15.93 8.07
CA THR A 378 -37.94 -14.69 7.78
C THR A 378 -36.70 -14.56 8.66
N ARG A 379 -35.71 -13.79 8.18
CA ARG A 379 -34.49 -13.46 8.91
C ARG A 379 -34.84 -12.61 10.12
N SER A 380 -35.80 -11.69 10.00
CA SER A 380 -36.27 -10.87 11.12
C SER A 380 -36.91 -11.69 12.25
N ASP A 381 -37.83 -12.61 11.95
CA ASP A 381 -38.44 -13.52 12.93
C ASP A 381 -37.39 -14.41 13.59
N THR A 382 -36.49 -14.98 12.78
CA THR A 382 -35.41 -15.85 13.26
C THR A 382 -34.47 -15.08 14.18
N THR A 383 -34.12 -13.84 13.84
CA THR A 383 -33.27 -12.97 14.66
C THR A 383 -33.93 -12.64 16.00
N ARG A 384 -35.19 -12.20 15.98
CA ARG A 384 -35.94 -11.90 17.23
C ARG A 384 -36.05 -13.12 18.13
N HIS A 385 -36.35 -14.27 17.54
CA HIS A 385 -36.45 -15.51 18.30
C HIS A 385 -35.10 -15.91 18.89
N PHE A 386 -34.03 -15.86 18.12
CA PHE A 386 -32.68 -16.10 18.60
C PHE A 386 -32.31 -15.21 19.79
N LEU A 387 -32.56 -13.89 19.68
CA LEU A 387 -32.33 -12.93 20.77
C LEU A 387 -33.19 -13.24 22.00
N ASN A 388 -34.41 -13.73 21.84
CA ASN A 388 -35.25 -14.14 22.97
C ASN A 388 -34.77 -15.43 23.64
N SER A 389 -34.28 -16.39 22.86
CA SER A 389 -33.92 -17.72 23.35
C SER A 389 -32.53 -17.77 23.98
N PHE A 390 -31.53 -17.15 23.35
CA PHE A 390 -30.11 -17.24 23.74
C PHE A 390 -29.59 -16.01 24.50
N CYS A 391 -30.34 -14.90 24.51
CA CYS A 391 -29.96 -13.68 25.21
C CYS A 391 -30.91 -13.42 26.39
N ARG A 392 -30.72 -14.22 27.45
CA ARG A 392 -31.43 -14.10 28.75
C ARG A 392 -30.65 -13.14 29.67
N SER A 393 -30.60 -13.39 30.98
CA SER A 393 -29.96 -12.50 31.96
C SER A 393 -28.43 -12.39 31.80
N TYR A 394 -27.76 -13.48 31.46
CA TYR A 394 -26.32 -13.49 31.18
C TYR A 394 -26.08 -13.83 29.71
N VAL A 395 -25.23 -13.05 29.03
CA VAL A 395 -24.82 -13.27 27.64
C VAL A 395 -23.30 -13.32 27.58
N PRO A 396 -22.70 -14.44 27.13
CA PRO A 396 -21.25 -14.55 27.03
C PRO A 396 -20.64 -13.44 26.15
N PRO A 397 -19.47 -12.88 26.51
CA PRO A 397 -18.84 -11.81 25.73
C PRO A 397 -18.62 -12.15 24.25
N CYS A 398 -18.27 -13.41 23.94
CA CYS A 398 -18.12 -13.90 22.56
C CYS A 398 -19.44 -13.82 21.77
N LEU A 399 -20.54 -14.28 22.38
CA LEU A 399 -21.88 -14.25 21.76
C LEU A 399 -22.35 -12.82 21.53
N LEU A 400 -22.14 -11.93 22.51
CA LEU A 400 -22.41 -10.50 22.34
C LEU A 400 -21.57 -9.90 21.20
N GLY A 401 -20.31 -10.33 21.05
CA GLY A 401 -19.46 -9.98 19.92
C GLY A 401 -20.07 -10.38 18.58
N PHE A 402 -20.55 -11.62 18.45
CA PHE A 402 -21.22 -12.10 17.23
C PHE A 402 -22.50 -11.31 16.91
N ILE A 403 -23.30 -10.97 17.92
CA ILE A 403 -24.51 -10.17 17.75
C ILE A 403 -24.18 -8.74 17.31
N LYS A 404 -23.13 -8.14 17.88
CA LYS A 404 -22.63 -6.83 17.44
C LYS A 404 -22.18 -6.88 15.98
N ASP A 405 -21.45 -7.93 15.59
CA ASP A 405 -21.02 -8.11 14.22
C ASP A 405 -22.22 -8.25 13.27
N MET A 406 -23.14 -9.17 13.60
CA MET A 406 -24.34 -9.46 12.81
C MET A 406 -25.23 -8.23 12.59
N LEU A 407 -25.42 -7.39 13.62
CA LEU A 407 -26.34 -6.25 13.57
C LEU A 407 -25.68 -4.91 13.20
N ASN A 408 -24.38 -4.73 13.44
CA ASN A 408 -23.73 -3.42 13.29
C ASN A 408 -22.49 -3.40 12.38
N LYS A 409 -21.88 -4.55 12.03
CA LYS A 409 -20.69 -4.57 11.17
C LYS A 409 -21.08 -4.30 9.73
N ARG A 410 -20.56 -3.20 9.20
CA ARG A 410 -20.85 -2.71 7.84
C ARG A 410 -19.71 -3.09 6.92
N GLU A 411 -20.05 -3.73 5.82
CA GLU A 411 -19.10 -4.17 4.80
C GLU A 411 -18.56 -2.96 4.00
N ILE A 412 -17.41 -3.15 3.37
CA ILE A 412 -16.82 -2.14 2.46
C ILE A 412 -17.03 -2.67 1.04
N THR A 413 -17.76 -1.89 0.26
CA THR A 413 -18.00 -2.16 -1.16
C THR A 413 -16.99 -1.37 -1.99
N VAL A 414 -16.47 -2.02 -3.01
CA VAL A 414 -15.45 -1.47 -3.91
C VAL A 414 -16.02 -1.51 -5.32
N ILE A 415 -16.16 -0.34 -5.95
CA ILE A 415 -16.60 -0.24 -7.35
C ILE A 415 -15.52 0.45 -8.17
N GLU A 416 -15.24 -0.11 -9.35
CA GLU A 416 -14.37 0.51 -10.35
C GLU A 416 -15.17 1.58 -11.11
N ASP A 417 -14.81 2.84 -10.93
CA ASP A 417 -15.28 3.96 -11.74
C ASP A 417 -14.34 4.10 -12.94
N PRO A 418 -14.82 4.02 -14.19
CA PRO A 418 -13.99 4.11 -15.40
C PRO A 418 -13.22 5.43 -15.53
N THR A 419 -13.68 6.49 -14.86
CA THR A 419 -13.16 7.87 -14.97
C THR A 419 -12.36 8.33 -13.73
N ASP A 420 -12.70 7.82 -12.55
CA ASP A 420 -12.22 8.35 -11.26
C ASP A 420 -11.44 7.29 -10.43
N GLY A 421 -11.20 6.11 -11.02
CA GLY A 421 -10.52 5.00 -10.38
C GLY A 421 -11.41 4.24 -9.39
N ILE A 422 -10.79 3.65 -8.36
CA ILE A 422 -11.49 2.73 -7.45
C ILE A 422 -12.14 3.50 -6.30
N LYS A 423 -13.48 3.48 -6.23
CA LYS A 423 -14.25 4.05 -5.13
C LYS A 423 -14.56 2.97 -4.09
N GLN A 424 -14.12 3.20 -2.86
CA GLN A 424 -14.49 2.38 -1.71
C GLN A 424 -15.53 3.14 -0.88
N TRP A 425 -16.67 2.51 -0.58
CA TRP A 425 -17.59 3.05 0.41
C TRP A 425 -17.97 1.99 1.43
N LYS A 426 -18.20 2.46 2.64
CA LYS A 426 -18.72 1.63 3.71
C LYS A 426 -20.23 1.62 3.61
N GLU A 427 -20.79 0.43 3.62
CA GLU A 427 -22.23 0.20 3.61
C GLU A 427 -22.95 0.98 4.73
N LYS A 428 -24.24 1.30 4.50
CA LYS A 428 -25.04 2.10 5.46
C LYS A 428 -25.28 1.35 6.77
N PHE A 429 -25.66 0.08 6.64
CA PHE A 429 -25.99 -0.84 7.73
C PHE A 429 -25.29 -2.20 7.56
N SER A 430 -25.41 -3.07 8.56
CA SER A 430 -24.93 -4.45 8.46
C SER A 430 -25.69 -5.24 7.40
N ARG A 431 -25.05 -6.27 6.85
CA ARG A 431 -25.64 -7.08 5.77
C ARG A 431 -26.99 -7.68 6.18
N LEU A 432 -27.16 -8.11 7.43
CA LEU A 432 -28.44 -8.63 7.91
C LEU A 432 -29.54 -7.56 7.87
N ILE A 433 -29.27 -6.37 8.38
CA ILE A 433 -30.26 -5.28 8.39
C ILE A 433 -30.60 -4.84 6.97
N GLN A 434 -29.62 -4.83 6.05
CA GLN A 434 -29.89 -4.55 4.64
C GLN A 434 -30.77 -5.63 4.00
N ASP A 435 -30.44 -6.91 4.20
CA ASP A 435 -31.23 -8.01 3.63
C ASP A 435 -32.65 -8.05 4.18
N ILE A 436 -32.85 -7.80 5.48
CA ILE A 436 -34.21 -7.66 6.05
C ILE A 436 -34.94 -6.48 5.40
N THR A 437 -34.29 -5.31 5.32
CA THR A 437 -34.91 -4.08 4.82
C THR A 437 -35.33 -4.20 3.36
N ASN A 438 -34.49 -4.82 2.53
CA ASN A 438 -34.64 -4.83 1.08
C ASN A 438 -35.37 -6.07 0.55
N ARG A 439 -35.35 -7.20 1.27
CA ARG A 439 -35.86 -8.49 0.77
C ARG A 439 -37.12 -9.00 1.48
N GLU A 440 -37.45 -8.49 2.66
CA GLU A 440 -38.63 -8.96 3.42
C GLU A 440 -39.84 -8.03 3.24
N ALA A 441 -41.04 -8.60 3.33
CA ALA A 441 -42.28 -7.83 3.39
C ALA A 441 -42.26 -6.90 4.62
N GLU A 442 -42.63 -5.63 4.42
CA GLU A 442 -42.52 -4.58 5.44
C GLU A 442 -41.08 -4.47 6.02
N GLY A 443 -40.05 -4.74 5.20
CA GLY A 443 -38.67 -4.89 5.64
C GLY A 443 -38.15 -3.76 6.53
N LYS A 444 -38.52 -2.49 6.27
CA LYS A 444 -38.17 -1.35 7.13
C LYS A 444 -38.73 -1.49 8.55
N SER A 445 -40.00 -1.90 8.69
CA SER A 445 -40.66 -2.16 9.97
C SER A 445 -40.04 -3.37 10.67
N GLN A 446 -39.70 -4.41 9.92
CA GLN A 446 -39.05 -5.61 10.46
C GLN A 446 -37.64 -5.34 11.00
N SER A 447 -36.81 -4.60 10.26
CA SER A 447 -35.50 -4.13 10.70
C SER A 447 -35.61 -3.28 11.96
N LEU A 448 -36.58 -2.36 11.99
CA LEU A 448 -36.85 -1.53 13.16
C LEU A 448 -37.18 -2.38 14.39
N SER A 449 -38.08 -3.35 14.25
CA SER A 449 -38.47 -4.28 15.32
C SER A 449 -37.26 -5.08 15.86
N VAL A 450 -36.39 -5.58 14.97
CA VAL A 450 -35.16 -6.30 15.35
C VAL A 450 -34.21 -5.39 16.14
N LEU A 451 -33.94 -4.19 15.64
CA LEU A 451 -33.04 -3.24 16.29
C LEU A 451 -33.59 -2.74 17.64
N MET A 452 -34.90 -2.48 17.73
CA MET A 452 -35.57 -2.14 18.99
C MET A 452 -35.44 -3.28 20.02
N MET A 453 -35.67 -4.54 19.61
CA MET A 453 -35.50 -5.68 20.50
C MET A 453 -34.07 -5.80 21.01
N ALA A 454 -33.07 -5.65 20.14
CA ALA A 454 -31.66 -5.66 20.54
C ALA A 454 -31.34 -4.51 21.51
N SER A 455 -31.79 -3.28 21.21
CA SER A 455 -31.59 -2.10 22.06
C SER A 455 -32.23 -2.26 23.45
N ASN A 456 -33.38 -2.91 23.54
CA ASN A 456 -34.08 -3.15 24.81
C ASN A 456 -33.43 -4.28 25.62
N LYS A 457 -33.01 -5.38 24.96
CA LYS A 457 -32.35 -6.51 25.63
C LYS A 457 -30.96 -6.17 26.14
N PHE A 458 -30.20 -5.40 25.36
CA PHE A 458 -28.82 -5.03 25.68
C PHE A 458 -28.78 -3.56 26.09
N TYR A 459 -29.47 -3.24 27.19
CA TYR A 459 -29.63 -1.86 27.66
C TYR A 459 -28.29 -1.13 27.84
N GLU A 460 -27.29 -1.81 28.41
CA GLU A 460 -25.94 -1.26 28.63
C GLU A 460 -25.13 -1.06 27.34
N VAL A 461 -25.57 -1.62 26.20
CA VAL A 461 -24.83 -1.55 24.94
C VAL A 461 -25.36 -0.42 24.06
N SER A 462 -24.70 0.73 24.14
CA SER A 462 -25.07 1.95 23.39
C SER A 462 -25.08 1.77 21.85
N LEU A 463 -24.30 0.82 21.33
CA LEU A 463 -24.15 0.60 19.88
C LEU A 463 -25.48 0.26 19.18
N PHE A 464 -26.36 -0.52 19.81
CA PHE A 464 -27.66 -0.86 19.20
C PHE A 464 -28.59 0.36 19.13
N SER A 465 -28.63 1.18 20.18
CA SER A 465 -29.38 2.44 20.18
C SER A 465 -28.82 3.42 19.14
N GLN A 466 -27.50 3.49 18.99
CA GLN A 466 -26.86 4.27 17.93
C GLN A 466 -27.27 3.79 16.53
N THR A 467 -27.24 2.47 16.26
CA THR A 467 -27.67 1.92 14.97
C THR A 467 -29.15 2.17 14.72
N LEU A 468 -29.98 2.08 15.75
CA LEU A 468 -31.41 2.37 15.68
C LEU A 468 -31.68 3.84 15.33
N ALA A 469 -31.00 4.79 16.01
CA ALA A 469 -31.07 6.21 15.67
C ALA A 469 -30.68 6.46 14.21
N ARG A 470 -29.61 5.80 13.74
CA ARG A 470 -29.17 5.86 12.34
C ARG A 470 -30.21 5.32 11.37
N PHE A 471 -30.88 4.23 11.72
CA PHE A 471 -31.94 3.66 10.89
C PHE A 471 -33.10 4.65 10.73
N TYR A 472 -33.52 5.31 11.81
CA TYR A 472 -34.57 6.33 11.77
C TYR A 472 -34.24 7.50 10.82
N TYR A 473 -33.06 8.12 10.93
CA TYR A 473 -32.78 9.30 10.09
C TYR A 473 -32.32 8.98 8.66
N ILE A 474 -31.82 7.77 8.39
CA ILE A 474 -31.32 7.38 7.05
C ILE A 474 -32.40 6.68 6.23
N GLU A 475 -33.16 5.73 6.81
CA GLU A 475 -34.09 4.88 6.06
C GLU A 475 -35.56 5.29 6.22
N LEU A 476 -35.92 5.91 7.36
CA LEU A 476 -37.28 6.34 7.66
C LEU A 476 -37.47 7.87 7.55
N GLU A 477 -36.37 8.63 7.50
CA GLU A 477 -36.37 10.10 7.56
C GLU A 477 -37.14 10.67 8.78
N ASP A 478 -37.25 9.88 9.85
CA ASP A 478 -37.92 10.26 11.10
C ASP A 478 -36.89 10.81 12.09
N TYR A 479 -36.66 12.13 12.01
CA TYR A 479 -35.68 12.80 12.85
C TYR A 479 -36.09 12.88 14.33
N TYR A 480 -37.37 12.81 14.65
CA TYR A 480 -37.86 12.87 16.02
C TYR A 480 -37.46 11.62 16.81
N ASN A 481 -37.79 10.44 16.27
CA ASN A 481 -37.37 9.19 16.88
C ASN A 481 -35.85 8.99 16.81
N ALA A 482 -35.21 9.45 15.73
CA ALA A 482 -33.76 9.43 15.65
C ALA A 482 -33.09 10.23 16.78
N GLU A 483 -33.62 11.42 17.11
CA GLU A 483 -33.13 12.26 18.22
C GLU A 483 -33.28 11.55 19.56
N ILE A 484 -34.43 10.93 19.84
CA ILE A 484 -34.69 10.17 21.07
C ILE A 484 -33.66 9.05 21.25
N TRP A 485 -33.47 8.23 20.21
CA TRP A 485 -32.55 7.10 20.29
C TRP A 485 -31.08 7.51 20.30
N ALA A 486 -30.71 8.62 19.66
CA ALA A 486 -29.37 9.17 19.75
C ALA A 486 -29.06 9.69 21.17
N LYS A 487 -30.02 10.37 21.80
CA LYS A 487 -29.92 10.79 23.21
C LYS A 487 -29.84 9.59 24.16
N GLU A 488 -30.63 8.55 23.90
CA GLU A 488 -30.60 7.32 24.68
C GLU A 488 -29.26 6.58 24.54
N ALA A 489 -28.70 6.51 23.33
CA ALA A 489 -27.36 5.96 23.11
C ALA A 489 -26.30 6.75 23.90
N LYS A 490 -26.36 8.09 23.85
CA LYS A 490 -25.47 8.97 24.62
C LYS A 490 -25.65 8.79 26.13
N ARG A 491 -26.88 8.63 26.63
CA ARG A 491 -27.16 8.37 28.06
C ARG A 491 -26.53 7.06 28.54
N ARG A 492 -26.49 6.03 27.70
CA ARG A 492 -25.87 4.72 27.99
C ARG A 492 -24.34 4.75 27.94
N ALA A 493 -23.75 5.68 27.19
CA ALA A 493 -22.30 5.85 27.09
C ALA A 493 -21.91 7.34 27.11
N PRO A 494 -22.10 8.04 28.24
CA PRO A 494 -21.96 9.50 28.32
C PRO A 494 -20.53 9.98 28.13
N TRP A 495 -19.55 9.11 28.31
CA TRP A 495 -18.13 9.41 28.07
C TRP A 495 -17.71 9.23 26.62
N SER A 496 -18.53 8.62 25.75
CA SER A 496 -18.11 8.22 24.41
C SER A 496 -18.32 9.30 23.36
N SER A 497 -17.23 9.88 22.85
CA SER A 497 -17.29 10.88 21.76
C SER A 497 -17.87 10.29 20.46
N PHE A 498 -17.62 9.01 20.18
CA PHE A 498 -18.16 8.31 19.01
C PHE A 498 -19.67 8.05 19.10
N VAL A 499 -20.21 7.88 20.31
CA VAL A 499 -21.65 7.72 20.52
C VAL A 499 -22.35 9.07 20.43
N ALA A 500 -21.77 10.11 21.03
CA ALA A 500 -22.27 11.48 20.94
C ALA A 500 -22.36 12.00 19.49
N ASP A 501 -21.43 11.60 18.60
CA ASP A 501 -21.43 11.97 17.16
C ASP A 501 -22.78 11.69 16.50
N THR A 502 -23.47 10.62 16.90
CA THR A 502 -24.78 10.24 16.35
C THR A 502 -25.79 11.36 16.42
N LEU A 503 -25.86 12.10 17.54
CA LEU A 503 -26.82 13.18 17.72
C LEU A 503 -26.53 14.35 16.78
N GLY A 504 -25.25 14.70 16.62
CA GLY A 504 -24.81 15.70 15.64
C GLY A 504 -25.14 15.27 14.21
N GLN A 505 -24.92 14.00 13.85
CA GLN A 505 -25.28 13.48 12.53
C GLN A 505 -26.80 13.50 12.27
N VAL A 506 -27.64 13.21 13.28
CA VAL A 506 -29.10 13.30 13.17
C VAL A 506 -29.53 14.74 12.85
N HIS A 507 -29.07 15.71 13.64
CA HIS A 507 -29.43 17.11 13.43
C HIS A 507 -28.86 17.68 12.13
N LYS A 508 -27.63 17.33 11.77
CA LYS A 508 -27.04 17.70 10.47
C LYS A 508 -27.84 17.13 9.31
N SER A 509 -28.26 15.86 9.39
CA SER A 509 -29.07 15.23 8.35
C SER A 509 -30.45 15.89 8.24
N HIS A 510 -31.06 16.24 9.37
CA HIS A 510 -32.32 16.98 9.39
C HIS A 510 -32.17 18.35 8.72
N LEU A 511 -31.12 19.12 9.08
CA LEU A 511 -30.81 20.40 8.44
C LEU A 511 -30.59 20.25 6.93
N LYS A 512 -29.82 19.23 6.52
CA LYS A 512 -29.53 18.97 5.10
C LYS A 512 -30.78 18.71 4.26
N ASN A 513 -31.75 18.01 4.83
CA ASN A 513 -32.99 17.61 4.15
C ASN A 513 -34.16 18.56 4.47
N THR A 514 -33.89 19.72 5.05
CA THR A 514 -34.90 20.74 5.34
C THR A 514 -35.44 21.34 4.03
N SER A 515 -36.76 21.57 3.97
CA SER A 515 -37.42 22.14 2.78
C SER A 515 -36.84 23.52 2.42
N VAL A 516 -36.82 23.83 1.12
CA VAL A 516 -36.47 25.16 0.59
C VAL A 516 -37.41 26.25 1.13
N SER A 517 -38.63 25.87 1.54
CA SER A 517 -39.62 26.79 2.12
C SER A 517 -39.47 27.03 3.62
N ALA A 518 -38.52 26.37 4.29
CA ALA A 518 -38.34 26.48 5.74
C ALA A 518 -37.96 27.91 6.12
N ARG A 519 -38.42 28.38 7.29
CA ARG A 519 -38.10 29.76 7.69
C ARG A 519 -36.63 29.84 8.16
N PRO A 520 -35.91 30.96 7.94
CA PRO A 520 -34.55 31.14 8.47
C PRO A 520 -34.41 30.82 9.96
N ARG A 521 -35.46 31.12 10.75
CA ARG A 521 -35.55 30.75 12.17
C ARG A 521 -35.49 29.25 12.43
N GLU A 522 -36.17 28.44 11.63
CA GLU A 522 -36.19 26.98 11.75
C GLU A 522 -34.83 26.39 11.35
N ILE A 523 -34.25 26.91 10.27
CA ILE A 523 -32.89 26.58 9.80
C ILE A 523 -31.86 26.87 10.90
N LEU A 524 -31.90 28.05 11.50
CA LEU A 524 -31.01 28.46 12.60
C LEU A 524 -31.19 27.57 13.84
N GLN A 525 -32.43 27.22 14.19
CA GLN A 525 -32.71 26.34 15.33
C GLN A 525 -32.15 24.92 15.12
N LEU A 526 -32.29 24.36 13.93
CA LEU A 526 -31.71 23.06 13.58
C LEU A 526 -30.19 23.10 13.55
N ALA A 527 -29.61 24.16 12.97
CA ALA A 527 -28.16 24.35 12.92
C ALA A 527 -27.57 24.53 14.33
N GLN A 528 -28.23 25.29 15.22
CA GLN A 528 -27.81 25.43 16.61
C GLN A 528 -27.78 24.08 17.33
N LYS A 529 -28.85 23.27 17.22
CA LYS A 529 -28.88 21.91 17.81
C LYS A 529 -27.73 21.04 17.29
N ALA A 530 -27.45 21.10 15.98
CA ALA A 530 -26.39 20.32 15.37
C ALA A 530 -24.99 20.78 15.84
N ILE A 531 -24.77 22.10 15.90
CA ILE A 531 -23.54 22.71 16.40
C ILE A 531 -23.29 22.30 17.85
N GLU A 532 -24.25 22.51 18.75
CA GLU A 532 -24.13 22.15 20.17
C GLU A 532 -23.81 20.66 20.36
N ALA A 533 -24.43 19.78 19.56
CA ALA A 533 -24.13 18.35 19.60
C ALA A 533 -22.69 18.04 19.15
N PHE A 534 -22.16 18.70 18.12
CA PHE A 534 -20.79 18.49 17.67
C PHE A 534 -19.73 19.13 18.59
N GLU A 535 -20.06 20.23 19.27
CA GLU A 535 -19.20 20.82 20.30
C GLU A 535 -19.10 19.93 21.54
N ASP A 536 -20.20 19.27 21.93
CA ASP A 536 -20.19 18.24 22.97
C ASP A 536 -19.30 17.04 22.58
N VAL A 537 -19.35 16.61 21.32
CA VAL A 537 -18.43 15.57 20.78
C VAL A 537 -16.97 16.00 20.91
N GLU A 538 -16.67 17.26 20.55
CA GLU A 538 -15.32 17.83 20.69
C GLU A 538 -14.84 17.81 22.14
N LYS A 539 -15.70 18.23 23.08
CA LYS A 539 -15.41 18.22 24.52
C LYS A 539 -15.17 16.81 25.05
N LEU A 540 -16.00 15.85 24.67
CA LEU A 540 -15.85 14.44 25.06
C LEU A 540 -14.56 13.85 24.50
N ALA A 541 -14.24 14.11 23.23
CA ALA A 541 -13.01 13.62 22.60
C ALA A 541 -11.75 14.12 23.32
N LYS A 542 -11.73 15.41 23.73
CA LYS A 542 -10.65 15.98 24.54
C LYS A 542 -10.53 15.29 25.90
N ASN A 543 -11.65 15.06 26.59
CA ASN A 543 -11.67 14.41 27.90
C ASN A 543 -11.24 12.94 27.84
N GLU A 544 -11.69 12.18 26.83
CA GLU A 544 -11.25 10.80 26.59
C GLU A 544 -9.73 10.74 26.38
N HIS A 545 -9.21 11.69 25.62
CA HIS A 545 -7.79 11.78 25.33
C HIS A 545 -6.96 12.09 26.59
N VAL A 546 -7.34 13.09 27.40
CA VAL A 546 -6.67 13.41 28.66
C VAL A 546 -6.68 12.23 29.64
N LYS A 547 -7.83 11.55 29.79
CA LYS A 547 -7.92 10.37 30.67
C LYS A 547 -7.05 9.22 30.20
N SER A 548 -6.86 9.03 28.89
CA SER A 548 -5.95 8.02 28.35
C SER A 548 -4.47 8.31 28.65
N GLN A 549 -4.13 9.57 28.93
CA GLN A 549 -2.76 9.98 29.28
C GLN A 549 -2.46 9.87 30.79
N GLN A 550 -3.48 9.99 31.65
CA GLN A 550 -3.36 9.96 33.13
C GLN A 550 -3.54 8.57 33.77
N GLY A 551 -3.68 7.50 32.98
CA GLY A 551 -3.90 6.14 33.50
C GLY A 551 -2.74 5.60 34.33
N ASP A 552 -3.08 4.95 35.44
CA ASP A 552 -2.18 4.30 36.39
C ASP A 552 -1.38 3.15 35.73
N GLY A 553 -0.08 3.13 35.98
CA GLY A 553 0.96 2.09 35.79
C GLY A 553 0.98 1.14 34.57
N ASN A 554 -0.14 0.57 34.11
CA ASN A 554 -0.13 -0.63 33.26
C ASN A 554 -1.00 -0.59 32.00
N ILE A 555 -1.78 0.47 31.73
CA ILE A 555 -2.66 0.48 30.54
C ILE A 555 -2.70 1.87 29.88
N LYS A 556 -1.64 2.25 29.15
CA LYS A 556 -1.65 3.41 28.24
C LYS A 556 -2.04 2.97 26.82
N VAL A 557 -3.34 2.86 26.55
CA VAL A 557 -3.84 2.63 25.18
C VAL A 557 -3.78 3.94 24.41
N LEU A 558 -2.92 4.01 23.39
CA LEU A 558 -2.81 5.14 22.46
C LEU A 558 -4.07 5.22 21.57
N ARG A 559 -5.09 5.98 22.00
CA ARG A 559 -6.29 6.23 21.19
C ARG A 559 -6.14 7.50 20.38
N ALA A 560 -6.48 7.41 19.10
CA ALA A 560 -6.51 8.57 18.22
C ALA A 560 -7.56 9.60 18.66
N LEU A 561 -7.19 10.88 18.64
CA LEU A 561 -8.11 11.97 18.90
C LEU A 561 -9.26 11.93 17.89
N ASN A 562 -10.49 11.85 18.40
CA ASN A 562 -11.67 11.86 17.56
C ASN A 562 -11.98 13.28 17.07
N THR A 563 -11.68 13.56 15.79
CA THR A 563 -11.89 14.88 15.16
C THR A 563 -13.28 15.06 14.53
N ARG A 564 -14.20 14.10 14.70
CA ARG A 564 -15.53 14.14 14.07
C ARG A 564 -16.38 15.33 14.53
N GLY A 565 -16.26 15.77 15.79
CA GLY A 565 -16.94 16.96 16.29
C GLY A 565 -16.53 18.22 15.53
N LEU A 566 -15.22 18.45 15.40
CA LEU A 566 -14.66 19.59 14.66
C LEU A 566 -15.09 19.58 13.19
N PHE A 567 -15.03 18.42 12.54
CA PHE A 567 -15.42 18.30 11.13
C PHE A 567 -16.93 18.47 10.94
N GLY A 568 -17.73 17.84 11.79
CA GLY A 568 -19.20 17.91 11.75
C GLY A 568 -19.71 19.34 11.95
N TYR A 569 -19.07 20.12 12.83
CA TYR A 569 -19.34 21.55 12.98
C TYR A 569 -19.19 22.30 11.65
N LEU A 570 -18.06 22.13 10.96
CA LEU A 570 -17.79 22.78 9.68
C LEU A 570 -18.78 22.34 8.59
N GLU A 571 -19.17 21.06 8.57
CA GLU A 571 -20.21 20.59 7.65
C GLU A 571 -21.56 21.27 7.91
N VAL A 572 -21.94 21.45 9.18
CA VAL A 572 -23.18 22.16 9.56
C VAL A 572 -23.11 23.63 9.17
N CYS A 573 -22.01 24.33 9.41
CA CYS A 573 -21.83 25.73 9.00
C CYS A 573 -21.92 25.88 7.48
N SER A 574 -21.29 24.98 6.72
CA SER A 574 -21.37 24.99 5.26
C SER A 574 -22.83 24.82 4.77
N LEU A 575 -23.59 23.92 5.39
CA LEU A 575 -25.02 23.74 5.10
C LEU A 575 -25.83 24.97 5.52
N LEU A 576 -25.59 25.52 6.70
CA LEU A 576 -26.28 26.70 7.21
C LEU A 576 -26.11 27.90 6.27
N TYR A 577 -24.89 28.15 5.82
CA TYR A 577 -24.56 29.19 4.85
C TYR A 577 -25.38 29.02 3.56
N ASP A 578 -25.40 27.82 2.99
CA ASP A 578 -26.13 27.54 1.74
C ASP A 578 -27.65 27.69 1.90
N HIS A 579 -28.21 27.30 3.03
CA HIS A 579 -29.65 27.43 3.27
C HIS A 579 -30.06 28.89 3.47
N LEU A 580 -29.32 29.67 4.25
CA LEU A 580 -29.66 31.07 4.54
C LEU A 580 -29.56 31.96 3.30
N ILE A 581 -28.51 31.81 2.49
CA ILE A 581 -28.31 32.63 1.29
C ILE A 581 -29.37 32.36 0.24
N ARG A 582 -29.86 31.12 0.12
CA ARG A 582 -31.00 30.81 -0.76
C ARG A 582 -32.27 31.58 -0.41
N HIS A 583 -32.42 32.04 0.83
CA HIS A 583 -33.55 32.89 1.23
C HIS A 583 -33.32 34.36 0.93
N ASP A 584 -32.14 34.89 1.27
CA ASP A 584 -31.79 36.29 1.06
C ASP A 584 -30.26 36.42 0.96
N GLU A 585 -29.77 37.03 -0.12
CA GLU A 585 -28.35 37.28 -0.35
C GLU A 585 -27.74 38.20 0.74
N LEU A 586 -28.54 38.99 1.46
CA LEU A 586 -28.06 39.76 2.63
C LEU A 586 -27.45 38.87 3.72
N TRP A 587 -27.86 37.60 3.83
CA TRP A 587 -27.23 36.66 4.74
C TRP A 587 -25.76 36.43 4.43
N LYS A 588 -25.34 36.50 3.15
CA LYS A 588 -23.93 36.41 2.78
C LYS A 588 -23.14 37.49 3.51
N GLN A 589 -23.62 38.73 3.46
CA GLN A 589 -22.95 39.89 4.07
C GLN A 589 -22.94 39.82 5.60
N VAL A 590 -23.99 39.28 6.23
CA VAL A 590 -24.02 39.08 7.69
C VAL A 590 -23.04 37.99 8.12
N LEU A 591 -23.03 36.85 7.43
CA LEU A 591 -22.19 35.70 7.78
C LEU A 591 -20.70 35.99 7.53
N THR A 592 -20.36 36.87 6.59
CA THR A 592 -19.00 37.37 6.38
C THR A 592 -18.62 38.54 7.28
N LYS A 593 -19.53 38.99 8.18
CA LYS A 593 -19.39 40.19 9.03
C LYS A 593 -19.18 41.50 8.25
N THR A 594 -19.68 41.59 7.02
CA THR A 594 -19.66 42.82 6.22
C THR A 594 -20.73 43.81 6.68
N VAL A 595 -21.88 43.31 7.14
CA VAL A 595 -22.98 44.11 7.72
C VAL A 595 -23.47 43.50 9.03
N SER A 596 -24.15 44.30 9.87
CA SER A 596 -24.74 43.79 11.11
C SER A 596 -26.00 42.96 10.83
N LEU A 597 -26.37 42.11 11.80
CA LEU A 597 -27.62 41.34 11.75
C LEU A 597 -28.87 42.23 11.61
N ASP A 598 -28.80 43.49 12.06
CA ASP A 598 -29.94 44.42 12.06
C ASP A 598 -30.46 44.69 10.65
N SER A 599 -29.58 44.69 9.64
CA SER A 599 -29.95 44.83 8.23
C SER A 599 -30.87 43.70 7.74
N VAL A 600 -30.61 42.47 8.19
CA VAL A 600 -31.44 41.30 7.85
C VAL A 600 -32.75 41.28 8.64
N LEU A 601 -32.74 41.73 9.90
CA LEU A 601 -33.96 41.83 10.72
C LEU A 601 -34.97 42.81 10.11
N GLN A 602 -34.49 43.91 9.54
CA GLN A 602 -35.32 44.89 8.82
C GLN A 602 -35.87 44.34 7.49
N SER A 603 -35.07 43.55 6.76
CA SER A 603 -35.48 42.92 5.48
C SER A 603 -36.53 41.82 5.66
N ILE A 604 -36.29 40.89 6.60
CA ILE A 604 -37.09 39.65 6.74
C ILE A 604 -38.32 39.85 7.63
N GLY A 605 -38.28 40.83 8.56
CA GLY A 605 -39.38 41.12 9.47
C GLY A 605 -39.62 40.09 10.58
N ASP A 606 -38.78 39.05 10.73
CA ASP A 606 -38.84 38.10 11.85
C ASP A 606 -37.85 38.46 12.97
N TRP A 607 -38.31 39.32 13.89
CA TRP A 607 -37.55 39.75 15.07
C TRP A 607 -37.14 38.62 16.02
N ASN A 608 -37.71 37.42 15.88
CA ASN A 608 -37.31 36.27 16.70
C ASN A 608 -35.93 35.72 16.30
N ILE A 609 -35.37 36.14 15.17
CA ILE A 609 -34.00 35.77 14.76
C ILE A 609 -32.96 36.37 15.73
N VAL A 610 -33.28 37.46 16.43
CA VAL A 610 -32.40 38.11 17.42
C VAL A 610 -31.88 37.12 18.48
N ARG A 611 -32.64 36.06 18.79
CA ARG A 611 -32.27 34.99 19.73
C ARG A 611 -30.96 34.28 19.33
N PHE A 612 -30.64 34.26 18.03
CA PHE A 612 -29.46 33.60 17.47
C PHE A 612 -28.29 34.56 17.23
N LYS A 613 -28.38 35.81 17.71
CA LYS A 613 -27.34 36.84 17.48
C LYS A 613 -25.96 36.39 17.91
N GLU A 614 -25.83 35.81 19.10
CA GLU A 614 -24.55 35.28 19.62
C GLU A 614 -23.97 34.17 18.74
N LEU A 615 -24.84 33.24 18.30
CA LEU A 615 -24.44 32.19 17.36
C LEU A 615 -23.92 32.80 16.06
N ILE A 616 -24.73 33.64 15.40
CA ILE A 616 -24.40 34.23 14.10
C ILE A 616 -23.10 35.04 14.16
N ASN A 617 -22.91 35.84 15.22
CA ASN A 617 -21.72 36.66 15.41
C ASN A 617 -20.45 35.83 15.65
N SER A 618 -20.57 34.64 16.25
CA SER A 618 -19.44 33.76 16.54
C SER A 618 -19.10 32.78 15.40
N LEU A 619 -20.03 32.52 14.46
CA LEU A 619 -19.86 31.52 13.40
C LEU A 619 -18.56 31.70 12.61
N ARG A 620 -18.27 32.91 12.12
CA ARG A 620 -17.05 33.16 11.33
C ARG A 620 -15.79 32.81 12.12
N ASP A 621 -15.64 33.33 13.32
CA ASP A 621 -14.43 33.13 14.13
C ASP A 621 -14.25 31.65 14.52
N LEU A 622 -15.36 30.96 14.80
CA LEU A 622 -15.38 29.54 15.13
C LEU A 622 -15.12 28.63 13.91
N VAL A 623 -15.54 29.03 12.71
CA VAL A 623 -15.18 28.37 11.45
C VAL A 623 -13.70 28.57 11.16
N GLU A 624 -13.19 29.79 11.31
CA GLU A 624 -11.77 30.11 11.14
C GLU A 624 -10.90 29.25 12.08
N LYS A 625 -11.19 29.24 13.39
CA LYS A 625 -10.47 28.44 14.40
C LYS A 625 -10.45 26.94 14.09
N ARG A 626 -11.58 26.36 13.67
CA ARG A 626 -11.67 24.92 13.37
C ARG A 626 -11.03 24.56 12.04
N PHE A 627 -11.04 25.47 11.07
CA PHE A 627 -10.26 25.31 9.84
C PHE A 627 -8.77 25.30 10.14
N GLU A 628 -8.27 26.25 10.93
CA GLU A 628 -6.86 26.32 11.34
C GLU A 628 -6.41 25.02 12.02
N PHE A 629 -7.24 24.46 12.91
CA PHE A 629 -6.97 23.13 13.48
C PHE A 629 -6.73 22.07 12.40
N PHE A 630 -7.63 21.96 11.41
CA PHE A 630 -7.47 20.95 10.34
C PHE A 630 -6.30 21.25 9.43
N ASP A 631 -5.99 22.53 9.21
CA ASP A 631 -4.86 22.95 8.41
C ASP A 631 -3.54 22.49 9.06
N THR A 632 -3.36 22.75 10.36
CA THR A 632 -2.24 22.25 11.17
C THR A 632 -2.24 20.71 11.21
N PHE A 633 -3.38 20.10 11.54
CA PHE A 633 -3.51 18.66 11.76
C PHE A 633 -3.21 17.82 10.52
N LEU A 634 -3.58 18.29 9.32
CA LEU A 634 -3.37 17.58 8.06
C LEU A 634 -2.05 17.94 7.37
N THR A 635 -1.48 19.11 7.65
CA THR A 635 -0.17 19.52 7.11
C THR A 635 0.96 18.75 7.81
N TYR A 636 0.90 18.66 9.14
CA TYR A 636 1.98 18.07 9.94
C TYR A 636 1.80 16.59 10.25
N SER A 637 0.62 15.99 10.02
CA SER A 637 0.40 14.59 10.36
C SER A 637 -0.59 13.85 9.44
N TYR A 638 -0.40 12.55 9.28
CA TYR A 638 -1.36 11.69 8.58
C TYR A 638 -1.60 10.33 9.26
N SER A 639 -2.71 9.67 8.92
CA SER A 639 -3.00 8.32 9.39
C SER A 639 -2.42 7.30 8.42
N VAL A 640 -1.60 6.38 8.92
CA VAL A 640 -1.00 5.29 8.12
C VAL A 640 -2.06 4.24 7.75
N VAL A 641 -3.06 4.05 8.60
CA VAL A 641 -4.09 2.99 8.50
C VAL A 641 -5.25 3.37 7.57
N LYS A 642 -5.64 4.66 7.48
CA LYS A 642 -6.76 5.13 6.65
C LYS A 642 -6.27 5.96 5.48
N LYS A 643 -6.12 5.33 4.31
CA LYS A 643 -5.59 5.96 3.09
C LYS A 643 -6.53 6.95 2.37
N ALA A 644 -7.80 7.08 2.76
CA ALA A 644 -8.82 7.70 1.89
C ALA A 644 -9.42 9.05 2.36
N ASP A 645 -9.21 9.50 3.61
CA ASP A 645 -10.01 10.63 4.15
C ASP A 645 -9.30 12.00 4.16
N SER A 646 -7.96 12.09 3.99
CA SER A 646 -7.22 13.35 4.22
C SER A 646 -7.53 14.45 3.20
N SER A 647 -7.57 14.11 1.91
CA SER A 647 -7.85 15.09 0.84
C SER A 647 -9.31 15.53 0.84
N TYR A 648 -10.24 14.61 1.12
CA TYR A 648 -11.67 14.90 1.27
C TYR A 648 -11.92 15.89 2.41
N ILE A 649 -11.34 15.64 3.59
CA ILE A 649 -11.48 16.52 4.76
C ILE A 649 -10.89 17.89 4.44
N SER A 650 -9.64 17.95 3.97
CA SER A 650 -8.97 19.22 3.63
C SER A 650 -9.77 20.08 2.66
N ARG A 651 -10.30 19.48 1.59
CA ARG A 651 -11.13 20.20 0.61
C ARG A 651 -12.43 20.69 1.23
N LYS A 652 -13.14 19.86 2.00
CA LYS A 652 -14.43 20.24 2.60
C LYS A 652 -14.29 21.32 3.67
N THR A 653 -13.23 21.29 4.47
CA THR A 653 -12.97 22.34 5.46
C THR A 653 -12.57 23.64 4.79
N ALA A 654 -11.75 23.60 3.74
CA ALA A 654 -11.40 24.77 2.93
C ALA A 654 -12.61 25.40 2.23
N GLU A 655 -13.50 24.59 1.63
CA GLU A 655 -14.76 25.05 1.03
C GLU A 655 -15.62 25.80 2.07
N CYS A 656 -15.76 25.25 3.28
CA CYS A 656 -16.50 25.91 4.35
C CYS A 656 -15.83 27.23 4.79
N TYR A 657 -14.51 27.22 4.99
CA TYR A 657 -13.77 28.40 5.41
C TYR A 657 -13.94 29.58 4.44
N LYS A 658 -13.78 29.33 3.13
CA LYS A 658 -13.91 30.36 2.09
C LYS A 658 -15.28 31.03 2.07
N LYS A 659 -16.36 30.27 2.32
CA LYS A 659 -17.73 30.82 2.44
C LYS A 659 -17.83 31.92 3.50
N TYR A 660 -17.19 31.72 4.66
CA TYR A 660 -17.25 32.64 5.80
C TYR A 660 -16.21 33.77 5.75
N VAL A 661 -15.13 33.62 4.97
CA VAL A 661 -14.19 34.71 4.69
C VAL A 661 -14.82 35.75 3.76
N GLY A 662 -15.53 35.30 2.72
CA GLY A 662 -16.18 36.16 1.74
C GLY A 662 -15.23 36.79 0.71
N ASP A 663 -15.82 37.51 -0.25
CA ASP A 663 -15.11 38.13 -1.38
C ASP A 663 -14.89 39.65 -1.20
N ALA A 664 -15.51 40.25 -0.18
CA ALA A 664 -15.50 41.69 0.01
C ALA A 664 -14.15 42.15 0.58
N GLU A 665 -13.39 42.90 -0.22
CA GLU A 665 -12.10 43.43 0.20
C GLU A 665 -12.28 44.57 1.23
N PRO A 666 -11.53 44.55 2.35
CA PRO A 666 -11.46 45.68 3.28
C PRO A 666 -10.94 46.95 2.60
N ASN A 667 -11.23 48.13 3.15
CA ASN A 667 -10.69 49.39 2.60
C ASN A 667 -9.22 49.62 2.95
N ASP A 668 -8.80 49.20 4.14
CA ASP A 668 -7.43 49.34 4.66
C ASP A 668 -6.46 48.37 3.96
N GLN A 669 -5.28 48.87 3.56
CA GLN A 669 -4.32 48.08 2.77
C GLN A 669 -3.77 46.87 3.53
N LEU A 670 -3.47 47.00 4.82
CA LEU A 670 -2.98 45.88 5.63
C LEU A 670 -4.06 44.81 5.77
N GLN A 671 -5.31 45.23 6.04
CA GLN A 671 -6.45 44.33 6.09
C GLN A 671 -6.75 43.67 4.73
N LYS A 672 -6.52 44.36 3.60
CA LYS A 672 -6.59 43.75 2.26
C LYS A 672 -5.58 42.62 2.11
N SER A 673 -4.33 42.82 2.50
CA SER A 673 -3.28 41.80 2.41
C SER A 673 -3.62 40.58 3.29
N PHE A 674 -4.10 40.80 4.52
CA PHE A 674 -4.64 39.71 5.36
C PHE A 674 -5.84 38.99 4.73
N HIS A 675 -6.78 39.74 4.15
CA HIS A 675 -7.96 39.16 3.51
C HIS A 675 -7.57 38.28 2.31
N LYS A 676 -6.64 38.74 1.47
CA LYS A 676 -6.11 37.98 0.33
C LYS A 676 -5.39 36.70 0.79
N LEU A 677 -4.60 36.78 1.87
CA LEU A 677 -3.99 35.59 2.50
C LEU A 677 -5.05 34.59 2.99
N LYS A 678 -6.14 35.05 3.60
CA LYS A 678 -7.28 34.19 3.99
C LYS A 678 -7.90 33.52 2.76
N GLN A 679 -8.16 34.25 1.67
CA GLN A 679 -8.72 33.66 0.44
C GLN A 679 -7.82 32.58 -0.18
N LYS A 680 -6.49 32.75 -0.08
CA LYS A 680 -5.49 31.77 -0.51
C LYS A 680 -5.15 30.71 0.55
N LEU A 681 -5.87 30.67 1.67
CA LEU A 681 -5.66 29.69 2.75
C LEU A 681 -4.22 29.69 3.30
N SER A 682 -3.57 30.85 3.31
CA SER A 682 -2.14 31.02 3.62
C SER A 682 -1.91 32.04 4.74
N VAL A 683 -2.90 32.22 5.61
CA VAL A 683 -2.85 33.12 6.77
C VAL A 683 -2.08 32.52 7.95
N THR A 684 -1.91 31.20 7.97
CA THR A 684 -1.16 30.44 8.98
C THR A 684 0.11 29.84 8.37
N SER A 685 1.08 29.47 9.22
CA SER A 685 2.32 28.79 8.78
C SER A 685 2.06 27.45 8.08
N PRO A 686 1.16 26.56 8.57
CA PRO A 686 0.74 25.37 7.83
C PRO A 686 0.17 25.68 6.44
N GLY A 687 -0.60 26.76 6.33
CA GLY A 687 -1.17 27.24 5.06
C GLY A 687 -0.08 27.63 4.07
N VAL A 688 0.92 28.40 4.52
CA VAL A 688 2.09 28.78 3.70
C VAL A 688 2.90 27.55 3.27
N LEU A 689 3.16 26.61 4.17
CA LEU A 689 3.86 25.36 3.85
C LEU A 689 3.09 24.48 2.87
N SER A 690 1.77 24.65 2.79
CA SER A 690 0.89 23.94 1.86
C SER A 690 0.76 24.62 0.49
N CYS A 691 1.47 25.73 0.21
CA CYS A 691 1.39 26.46 -1.07
C CYS A 691 1.68 25.56 -2.27
N LEU A 692 2.68 24.67 -2.20
CA LEU A 692 3.00 23.69 -3.25
C LEU A 692 1.86 22.69 -3.54
N GLU A 693 0.86 22.61 -2.67
CA GLU A 693 -0.30 21.73 -2.82
C GLU A 693 -1.56 22.46 -3.28
N ARG A 694 -1.68 23.77 -2.98
CA ARG A 694 -2.94 24.52 -3.08
C ARG A 694 -2.88 25.75 -3.98
N CYS A 695 -1.69 26.24 -4.29
CA CYS A 695 -1.46 27.54 -4.91
C CYS A 695 -0.73 27.39 -6.23
N THR A 696 -0.99 28.30 -7.16
CA THR A 696 -0.17 28.45 -8.37
C THR A 696 1.15 29.14 -8.05
N ARG A 697 2.09 29.14 -9.01
CA ARG A 697 3.34 29.91 -8.88
C ARG A 697 3.07 31.41 -8.70
N SER A 698 2.09 31.95 -9.41
CA SER A 698 1.68 33.36 -9.26
C SER A 698 1.14 33.63 -7.87
N ASP A 699 0.23 32.77 -7.37
CA ASP A 699 -0.35 32.92 -6.04
C ASP A 699 0.73 32.91 -4.94
N THR A 700 1.76 32.07 -5.08
CA THR A 700 2.83 31.95 -4.08
C THR A 700 3.73 33.20 -4.07
N LYS A 701 3.93 33.84 -5.22
CA LYS A 701 4.61 35.15 -5.30
C LYS A 701 3.79 36.22 -4.59
N ASP A 702 2.49 36.26 -4.85
CA ASP A 702 1.59 37.21 -4.20
C ASP A 702 1.54 37.01 -2.69
N ILE A 703 1.52 35.76 -2.21
CA ILE A 703 1.58 35.41 -0.78
C ILE A 703 2.87 35.95 -0.13
N ALA A 704 4.02 35.78 -0.79
CA ALA A 704 5.29 36.31 -0.28
C ALA A 704 5.27 37.85 -0.22
N ILE A 705 4.67 38.52 -1.21
CA ILE A 705 4.50 39.98 -1.23
C ILE A 705 3.59 40.44 -0.07
N TRP A 706 2.43 39.81 0.13
CA TRP A 706 1.51 40.18 1.20
C TRP A 706 2.12 39.95 2.60
N TRP A 707 2.85 38.85 2.80
CA TRP A 707 3.57 38.64 4.06
C TRP A 707 4.70 39.63 4.27
N LYS A 708 5.39 40.07 3.20
CA LYS A 708 6.38 41.15 3.26
C LYS A 708 5.76 42.46 3.71
N GLU A 709 4.64 42.85 3.10
CA GLU A 709 3.90 44.07 3.45
C GLU A 709 3.46 44.05 4.92
N ILE A 710 2.92 42.92 5.40
CA ILE A 710 2.51 42.77 6.79
C ILE A 710 3.72 42.85 7.72
N CYS A 711 4.83 42.18 7.37
CA CYS A 711 6.05 42.14 8.18
C CYS A 711 6.71 43.52 8.36
N GLN A 712 6.57 44.41 7.38
CA GLN A 712 7.16 45.75 7.40
C GLN A 712 6.34 46.79 8.16
N HIS A 713 5.16 46.43 8.66
CA HIS A 713 4.29 47.33 9.41
C HIS A 713 4.76 47.53 10.86
N GLU A 714 4.63 48.75 11.41
CA GLU A 714 5.13 49.14 12.76
C GLU A 714 4.60 48.28 13.92
N TYR A 715 3.47 47.59 13.71
CA TYR A 715 2.78 46.75 14.70
C TYR A 715 2.74 45.26 14.29
N SER A 716 3.64 44.86 13.38
CA SER A 716 3.68 43.48 12.87
C SER A 716 4.03 42.48 13.97
N THR A 717 3.31 41.36 14.02
CA THR A 717 3.66 40.23 14.88
C THR A 717 4.91 39.51 14.38
N THR A 718 5.63 38.86 15.29
CA THR A 718 6.78 38.00 14.96
C THR A 718 6.40 36.90 13.95
N HIS A 719 5.14 36.47 13.95
CA HIS A 719 4.56 35.50 13.01
C HIS A 719 4.60 35.94 11.56
N ALA A 720 4.48 37.24 11.27
CA ALA A 720 4.53 37.73 9.89
C ALA A 720 5.91 37.50 9.26
N LEU A 721 6.99 37.69 10.04
CA LEU A 721 8.36 37.40 9.60
C LEU A 721 8.57 35.91 9.34
N LEU A 722 8.09 35.04 10.25
CA LEU A 722 8.12 33.59 10.06
C LEU A 722 7.46 33.18 8.74
N ASN A 723 6.23 33.63 8.50
CA ASN A 723 5.48 33.29 7.30
C ASN A 723 6.09 33.88 6.02
N TYR A 724 6.67 35.08 6.09
CA TYR A 724 7.42 35.66 4.98
C TYR A 724 8.62 34.80 4.60
N ILE A 725 9.40 34.31 5.57
CA ILE A 725 10.56 33.44 5.30
C ILE A 725 10.11 32.10 4.75
N LEU A 726 9.08 31.48 5.34
CA LEU A 726 8.51 30.22 4.83
C LEU A 726 8.00 30.38 3.40
N ALA A 727 7.34 31.50 3.06
CA ALA A 727 6.88 31.76 1.70
C ALA A 727 8.05 31.87 0.71
N ASN A 728 9.18 32.45 1.09
CA ASN A 728 10.38 32.47 0.26
C ASN A 728 10.99 31.08 0.08
N ILE A 729 11.01 30.24 1.12
CA ILE A 729 11.43 28.82 1.00
C ILE A 729 10.52 28.07 0.02
N MET A 730 9.21 28.34 0.04
CA MET A 730 8.26 27.77 -0.92
C MET A 730 8.52 28.25 -2.35
N LEU A 731 8.83 29.53 -2.57
CA LEU A 731 9.21 30.07 -3.89
C LEU A 731 10.45 29.38 -4.45
N ILE A 732 11.49 29.20 -3.63
CA ILE A 732 12.72 28.49 -4.02
C ILE A 732 12.39 27.06 -4.45
N ASN A 733 11.53 26.39 -3.71
CA ASN A 733 11.06 25.04 -4.05
C ASN A 733 10.16 24.99 -5.30
N MET A 734 9.64 26.13 -5.78
CA MET A 734 8.97 26.27 -7.06
C MET A 734 9.91 26.68 -8.21
N LYS A 735 11.23 26.80 -7.94
CA LYS A 735 12.25 27.35 -8.85
C LYS A 735 12.02 28.82 -9.22
N GLU A 736 11.44 29.59 -8.30
CA GLU A 736 11.23 31.03 -8.44
C GLU A 736 12.26 31.79 -7.60
N THR A 737 12.62 33.00 -8.03
CA THR A 737 13.53 33.87 -7.29
C THR A 737 12.86 34.40 -6.01
N PRO A 738 13.52 34.33 -4.83
CA PRO A 738 12.99 34.89 -3.60
C PRO A 738 12.84 36.43 -3.72
N SER A 739 11.90 37.01 -2.98
CA SER A 739 11.51 38.42 -3.11
C SER A 739 12.52 39.43 -2.54
N SER A 740 13.55 38.97 -1.81
CA SER A 740 14.68 39.73 -1.26
C SER A 740 15.69 38.75 -0.63
N SER A 741 16.97 39.12 -0.49
CA SER A 741 18.02 38.32 0.19
C SER A 741 18.20 38.64 1.69
N ASP A 742 17.54 39.67 2.22
CA ASP A 742 17.88 40.30 3.51
C ASP A 742 17.20 39.66 4.75
N TYR A 743 16.54 38.51 4.57
CA TYR A 743 15.71 37.88 5.61
C TYR A 743 16.50 37.14 6.71
N GLN A 744 17.74 36.73 6.43
CA GLN A 744 18.57 36.00 7.39
C GLN A 744 19.01 36.90 8.55
N SER A 745 19.43 38.13 8.24
CA SER A 745 19.85 39.13 9.23
C SER A 745 18.71 39.45 10.21
N SER A 746 17.50 39.72 9.70
CA SER A 746 16.33 40.08 10.53
C SER A 746 15.81 38.95 11.41
N PHE A 747 16.02 37.68 11.03
CA PHE A 747 15.65 36.53 11.87
C PHE A 747 16.73 36.23 12.91
N THR A 748 18.00 36.38 12.55
CA THR A 748 19.15 36.16 13.44
C THR A 748 19.14 37.13 14.63
N GLU A 749 18.72 38.39 14.42
CA GLU A 749 18.51 39.38 15.50
C GLU A 749 17.48 38.94 16.56
N LYS A 750 16.59 37.99 16.23
CA LYS A 750 15.57 37.46 17.14
C LYS A 750 16.01 36.22 17.89
N MET A 751 17.26 35.77 17.72
CA MET A 751 17.82 34.64 18.44
C MET A 751 18.57 35.09 19.71
N PRO A 752 18.56 34.30 20.80
CA PRO A 752 17.89 33.00 20.95
C PRO A 752 16.36 33.12 21.14
N LEU A 753 15.62 32.14 20.62
CA LEU A 753 14.15 32.10 20.72
C LEU A 753 13.71 31.72 22.14
N ALA A 754 12.63 32.33 22.63
CA ALA A 754 12.01 31.94 23.89
C ALA A 754 11.39 30.53 23.79
N PRO A 755 11.50 29.67 24.83
CA PRO A 755 10.97 28.30 24.80
C PRO A 755 9.46 28.19 24.55
N GLU A 756 8.70 29.23 24.91
CA GLU A 756 7.24 29.33 24.72
C GLU A 756 6.82 29.70 23.28
N MET A 757 7.77 29.93 22.37
CA MET A 757 7.47 30.21 20.96
C MET A 757 6.89 28.96 20.28
N GLN A 758 6.06 29.18 19.26
CA GLN A 758 5.43 28.07 18.53
C GLN A 758 6.45 27.17 17.84
N PRO A 759 6.16 25.86 17.67
CA PRO A 759 7.08 24.90 17.06
C PRO A 759 7.60 25.31 15.68
N GLU A 760 6.83 26.06 14.90
CA GLU A 760 7.24 26.57 13.59
C GLU A 760 8.42 27.55 13.66
N PHE A 761 8.54 28.34 14.73
CA PHE A 761 9.71 29.21 14.93
C PHE A 761 10.95 28.38 15.21
N HIS A 762 10.85 27.39 16.09
CA HIS A 762 11.95 26.49 16.40
C HIS A 762 12.35 25.63 15.20
N MET A 763 11.39 25.23 14.37
CA MET A 763 11.65 24.58 13.08
C MET A 763 12.40 25.51 12.13
N LEU A 764 11.95 26.75 11.94
CA LEU A 764 12.64 27.68 11.05
C LEU A 764 14.05 28.01 11.56
N ALA A 765 14.21 28.20 12.87
CA ALA A 765 15.51 28.34 13.52
C ALA A 765 16.44 27.16 13.22
N LEU A 766 15.94 25.93 13.39
CA LEU A 766 16.72 24.74 13.08
C LEU A 766 17.13 24.69 11.61
N LEU A 767 16.25 25.03 10.68
CA LEU A 767 16.55 25.03 9.24
C LEU A 767 17.58 26.10 8.87
N LEU A 768 17.43 27.33 9.39
CA LEU A 768 18.33 28.45 9.08
C LEU A 768 19.73 28.24 9.68
N CYS A 769 19.82 27.65 10.86
CA CYS A 769 21.08 27.42 11.58
C CYS A 769 21.68 26.02 11.35
N TRP A 770 21.11 25.20 10.46
CA TRP A 770 21.67 23.86 10.19
C TRP A 770 23.08 23.99 9.54
N PRO A 771 24.10 23.25 9.99
CA PRO A 771 25.48 23.40 9.48
C PRO A 771 25.61 23.15 7.98
N THR A 772 26.56 23.84 7.32
CA THR A 772 26.93 23.63 5.91
C THR A 772 28.41 23.31 5.83
N ASP A 773 28.81 22.34 4.99
CA ASP A 773 30.23 22.06 4.75
C ASP A 773 30.90 23.27 4.09
N GLY A 774 31.83 23.91 4.80
CA GLY A 774 32.64 25.03 4.29
C GLY A 774 32.18 26.45 4.66
N GLU A 775 31.15 26.63 5.49
CA GLU A 775 30.78 27.94 6.05
C GLU A 775 31.14 28.02 7.55
N ASP A 776 32.26 28.66 7.87
CA ASP A 776 32.52 29.21 9.20
C ASP A 776 31.53 30.37 9.40
N ASN A 777 30.35 30.12 9.97
CA ASN A 777 29.55 31.12 10.71
C ASN A 777 28.13 30.60 11.02
N LEU A 778 27.97 29.96 12.17
CA LEU A 778 26.91 30.25 13.16
C LEU A 778 27.11 29.29 14.34
N ALA A 779 27.79 29.80 15.38
CA ALA A 779 28.02 29.12 16.65
C ALA A 779 26.70 29.00 17.46
N SER A 780 25.71 28.31 16.92
CA SER A 780 24.48 27.96 17.64
C SER A 780 24.57 26.50 18.08
N ASP A 781 24.34 26.24 19.37
CA ASP A 781 24.30 24.89 19.92
C ASP A 781 23.16 24.09 19.25
N LEU A 782 23.52 23.26 18.27
CA LEU A 782 22.56 22.47 17.49
C LEU A 782 21.78 21.49 18.37
N HIS A 783 22.38 20.99 19.46
CA HIS A 783 21.71 20.16 20.45
C HIS A 783 20.59 20.95 21.14
N HIS A 784 20.84 22.22 21.46
CA HIS A 784 19.84 23.12 22.03
C HIS A 784 18.68 23.39 21.06
N LEU A 785 18.97 23.62 19.78
CA LEU A 785 17.92 23.84 18.76
C LEU A 785 17.02 22.61 18.57
N ILE A 786 17.60 21.41 18.50
CA ILE A 786 16.87 20.13 18.38
C ILE A 786 16.02 19.89 19.63
N LYS A 787 16.57 20.17 20.82
CA LYS A 787 15.83 20.05 22.07
C LYS A 787 14.65 21.02 22.13
N ASN A 788 14.82 22.27 21.69
CA ASN A 788 13.77 23.28 21.74
C ASN A 788 12.63 22.97 20.76
N ILE A 789 12.91 22.49 19.54
CA ILE A 789 11.83 22.07 18.62
C ILE A 789 11.08 20.86 19.17
N LEU A 790 11.79 19.89 19.76
CA LEU A 790 11.14 18.73 20.37
C LEU A 790 10.25 19.18 21.53
N GLN A 791 10.76 19.98 22.46
CA GLN A 791 10.00 20.45 23.62
C GLN A 791 8.77 21.28 23.23
N SER A 792 8.91 22.22 22.31
CA SER A 792 7.78 23.01 21.82
C SER A 792 6.73 22.12 21.13
N TYR A 793 7.16 21.15 20.31
CA TYR A 793 6.26 20.13 19.73
C TYR A 793 5.55 19.30 20.82
N GLU A 794 6.27 18.85 21.84
CA GLU A 794 5.71 18.05 22.93
C GLU A 794 4.65 18.81 23.71
N GLN A 795 4.84 20.11 23.90
CA GLN A 795 3.90 20.99 24.60
C GLN A 795 2.66 21.29 23.74
N GLU A 796 2.84 21.64 22.47
CA GLU A 796 1.75 22.15 21.63
C GLU A 796 1.00 21.05 20.85
N TYR A 797 1.72 20.08 20.27
CA TYR A 797 1.16 19.19 19.24
C TYR A 797 1.17 17.69 19.59
N LYS A 798 2.02 17.22 20.49
CA LYS A 798 2.15 15.78 20.79
C LYS A 798 0.83 15.13 21.21
N SER A 799 0.01 15.81 22.01
CA SER A 799 -1.33 15.33 22.38
C SER A 799 -2.23 15.15 21.15
N LEU A 800 -2.20 16.11 20.21
CA LEU A 800 -2.99 16.06 18.98
C LEU A 800 -2.54 14.95 18.02
N PHE A 801 -1.23 14.70 17.92
CA PHE A 801 -0.65 13.82 16.90
C PHE A 801 -0.23 12.43 17.41
N GLN A 802 -0.38 12.11 18.71
CA GLN A 802 0.16 10.91 19.38
C GLN A 802 -0.11 9.54 18.71
N SER A 803 -1.14 9.44 17.87
CA SER A 803 -1.57 8.23 17.16
C SER A 803 -1.37 8.29 15.64
N ARG A 804 -0.72 9.35 15.18
CA ARG A 804 -0.54 9.71 13.78
C ARG A 804 0.94 9.79 13.48
N TYR A 805 1.26 9.60 12.22
CA TYR A 805 2.62 9.72 11.74
C TYR A 805 2.92 11.20 11.45
N LEU A 806 4.03 11.70 11.99
CA LEU A 806 4.51 13.06 11.72
C LEU A 806 5.04 13.13 10.29
N ARG A 807 4.51 14.06 9.51
CA ARG A 807 4.86 14.18 8.10
C ARG A 807 6.19 14.94 7.95
N PRO A 808 7.18 14.40 7.20
CA PRO A 808 8.37 15.19 6.85
C PRO A 808 7.94 16.36 5.98
N LEU A 809 8.36 17.57 6.31
CA LEU A 809 8.07 18.80 5.56
C LEU A 809 9.16 19.10 4.54
N PHE A 810 10.42 18.98 4.97
CA PHE A 810 11.60 19.24 4.17
C PHE A 810 12.60 18.10 4.28
N PHE A 811 13.45 17.97 3.27
CA PHE A 811 14.62 17.11 3.30
C PHE A 811 15.86 17.92 2.97
N LEU A 812 17.01 17.45 3.46
CA LEU A 812 18.30 18.01 3.12
C LEU A 812 18.73 17.53 1.73
N GLY A 813 19.05 18.48 0.84
CA GLY A 813 19.53 18.30 -0.52
C GLY A 813 20.93 18.91 -0.72
N PRO A 814 21.56 18.72 -1.89
CA PRO A 814 22.95 19.13 -2.15
C PRO A 814 23.15 20.65 -2.40
N GLY A 815 22.14 21.47 -2.10
CA GLY A 815 22.19 22.92 -2.30
C GLY A 815 22.96 23.69 -1.21
N GLN A 816 23.04 25.01 -1.36
CA GLN A 816 23.57 25.98 -0.38
C GLN A 816 22.48 26.94 0.15
N GLY A 817 22.63 27.41 1.39
CA GLY A 817 21.64 28.29 2.02
C GLY A 817 20.23 27.68 2.03
N LEU A 818 19.21 28.45 1.65
CA LEU A 818 17.82 27.95 1.63
C LEU A 818 17.51 26.96 0.50
N ASN A 819 18.30 26.92 -0.57
CA ASN A 819 18.00 26.05 -1.72
C ASN A 819 18.29 24.55 -1.45
N ARG A 820 18.98 24.25 -0.33
CA ARG A 820 19.25 22.89 0.13
C ARG A 820 18.02 22.22 0.71
N PHE A 821 16.99 22.97 1.12
CA PHE A 821 15.79 22.39 1.72
C PHE A 821 14.78 22.03 0.64
N VAL A 822 14.68 20.74 0.35
CA VAL A 822 13.76 20.19 -0.64
C VAL A 822 12.44 19.85 0.03
N HIS A 823 11.38 20.56 -0.33
CA HIS A 823 10.05 20.32 0.20
C HIS A 823 9.53 18.95 -0.24
N ARG A 824 8.89 18.22 0.70
CA ARG A 824 8.36 16.85 0.51
C ARG A 824 7.57 16.69 -0.78
N ARG A 825 6.77 17.71 -1.13
CA ARG A 825 5.84 17.67 -2.26
C ARG A 825 6.56 17.49 -3.59
N ASN A 826 7.75 18.08 -3.73
CA ASN A 826 8.57 17.91 -4.93
C ASN A 826 9.03 16.46 -5.07
N LEU A 827 9.40 15.81 -3.98
CA LEU A 827 9.79 14.40 -3.96
C LEU A 827 8.58 13.49 -4.25
N GLU A 828 7.42 13.78 -3.67
CA GLU A 828 6.18 13.02 -3.94
C GLU A 828 5.81 13.08 -5.42
N ILE A 829 5.82 14.28 -6.02
CA ILE A 829 5.52 14.47 -7.45
C ILE A 829 6.55 13.77 -8.34
N LEU A 830 7.84 13.86 -7.99
CA LEU A 830 8.90 13.16 -8.71
C LEU A 830 8.69 11.64 -8.68
N TRP A 831 8.34 11.09 -7.50
CA TRP A 831 8.10 9.66 -7.35
C TRP A 831 6.83 9.20 -8.05
N THR A 832 5.69 9.86 -7.82
CA THR A 832 4.41 9.39 -8.38
C THR A 832 4.26 9.70 -9.86
N GLN A 833 5.03 10.66 -10.39
CA GLN A 833 4.87 11.24 -11.72
C GLN A 833 3.44 11.79 -11.97
N ASP A 834 2.68 11.99 -10.90
CA ASP A 834 1.26 12.31 -10.90
C ASP A 834 0.94 13.14 -9.64
N ALA A 835 0.71 14.44 -9.85
CA ALA A 835 0.45 15.36 -8.75
C ALA A 835 -0.83 15.02 -7.97
N LEU A 836 -1.83 14.38 -8.60
CA LEU A 836 -3.05 13.98 -7.91
C LEU A 836 -2.81 12.80 -6.97
N LYS A 837 -1.91 11.88 -7.35
CA LYS A 837 -1.55 10.71 -6.52
C LYS A 837 -0.49 11.00 -5.46
N ALA A 838 0.31 12.05 -5.65
CA ALA A 838 1.40 12.44 -4.74
C ALA A 838 0.97 12.61 -3.27
N SER A 839 -0.27 13.05 -3.01
CA SER A 839 -0.80 13.29 -1.66
C SER A 839 -1.06 12.04 -0.82
N ASN A 840 -1.04 10.85 -1.44
CA ASN A 840 -1.29 9.56 -0.79
C ASN A 840 -0.01 8.76 -0.49
N THR A 841 1.15 9.43 -0.56
CA THR A 841 2.47 8.84 -0.33
C THR A 841 2.60 8.35 1.12
N ASN A 842 3.03 7.10 1.30
CA ASN A 842 3.29 6.53 2.63
C ASN A 842 4.77 6.66 2.98
N TRP A 843 5.12 7.74 3.67
CA TRP A 843 6.51 8.01 4.09
C TRP A 843 7.08 7.00 5.09
N ARG A 844 6.23 6.25 5.82
CA ARG A 844 6.67 5.29 6.83
C ARG A 844 7.43 4.07 6.26
N ASN A 845 7.24 3.74 4.98
CA ASN A 845 7.80 2.52 4.39
C ASN A 845 9.11 2.71 3.62
N ASP A 846 9.62 3.94 3.54
CA ASP A 846 10.83 4.33 2.80
C ASP A 846 10.84 3.94 1.30
N ASP A 847 9.72 3.51 0.70
CA ASP A 847 9.73 3.04 -0.69
C ASP A 847 10.07 4.19 -1.68
N ILE A 848 9.84 5.45 -1.29
CA ILE A 848 10.17 6.64 -2.09
C ILE A 848 11.67 6.74 -2.38
N PHE A 849 12.49 6.40 -1.40
CA PHE A 849 13.94 6.56 -1.46
C PHE A 849 14.62 5.47 -2.29
N ARG A 850 13.87 4.50 -2.82
CA ARG A 850 14.39 3.53 -3.78
C ARG A 850 14.46 4.07 -5.21
N ASP A 851 13.85 5.22 -5.45
CA ASP A 851 13.87 5.87 -6.76
C ASP A 851 15.13 6.73 -6.90
N PRO A 852 16.04 6.43 -7.86
CA PRO A 852 17.28 7.19 -8.03
C PRO A 852 17.06 8.67 -8.35
N THR A 853 15.93 9.04 -8.96
CA THR A 853 15.62 10.45 -9.25
C THR A 853 15.27 11.23 -7.99
N VAL A 854 14.64 10.57 -7.02
CA VAL A 854 14.41 11.12 -5.67
C VAL A 854 15.75 11.23 -4.94
N GLN A 855 16.56 10.16 -4.96
CA GLN A 855 17.87 10.15 -4.32
C GLN A 855 18.78 11.28 -4.82
N GLY A 856 18.79 11.55 -6.14
CA GLY A 856 19.56 12.63 -6.74
C GLY A 856 19.12 14.05 -6.36
N LYS A 857 18.01 14.21 -5.63
CA LYS A 857 17.60 15.50 -5.03
C LYS A 857 18.00 15.65 -3.57
N LEU A 858 18.52 14.58 -2.95
CA LEU A 858 18.76 14.51 -1.52
C LEU A 858 20.26 14.40 -1.23
N LEU A 859 20.67 14.96 -0.09
CA LEU A 859 22.03 14.80 0.43
C LEU A 859 22.09 13.49 1.22
N ARG A 860 23.01 12.61 0.84
CA ARG A 860 23.29 11.38 1.58
C ARG A 860 24.17 11.73 2.78
N VAL A 861 23.69 11.39 3.98
CA VAL A 861 24.37 11.66 5.24
C VAL A 861 24.95 10.35 5.79
N GLU A 862 26.16 10.41 6.32
CA GLU A 862 26.79 9.30 7.04
C GLU A 862 26.49 9.37 8.54
N GLY A 863 26.31 8.22 9.17
CA GLY A 863 26.17 8.10 10.61
C GLY A 863 26.57 6.73 11.12
N ILE A 864 26.51 6.56 12.43
CA ILE A 864 26.87 5.34 13.14
C ILE A 864 25.67 4.90 13.97
N VAL A 865 25.27 3.64 13.83
CA VAL A 865 24.31 3.02 14.74
C VAL A 865 25.07 2.36 15.87
N GLN A 866 24.69 2.66 17.11
CA GLN A 866 25.20 2.01 18.31
C GLN A 866 24.07 1.87 19.33
N ASN A 867 23.92 0.69 19.93
CA ASN A 867 22.90 0.39 20.94
C ASN A 867 21.49 0.81 20.51
N TYR A 868 21.10 0.44 19.28
CA TYR A 868 19.80 0.77 18.68
C TYR A 868 19.50 2.26 18.51
N LYS A 869 20.52 3.12 18.65
CA LYS A 869 20.45 4.57 18.45
C LYS A 869 21.30 4.98 17.26
N LEU A 870 20.88 6.02 16.55
CA LEU A 870 21.61 6.56 15.41
C LEU A 870 22.29 7.87 15.81
N TYR A 871 23.59 7.96 15.54
CA TYR A 871 24.41 9.14 15.73
C TYR A 871 24.95 9.63 14.40
N ALA A 872 25.00 10.94 14.21
CA ALA A 872 25.63 11.56 13.05
C ALA A 872 26.30 12.88 13.44
N ILE A 873 27.38 13.24 12.73
CA ILE A 873 28.15 14.46 12.98
C ILE A 873 27.74 15.50 11.93
N PHE A 874 27.41 16.71 12.39
CA PHE A 874 27.15 17.85 11.53
C PHE A 874 27.98 19.04 12.04
N GLY A 875 28.87 19.57 11.18
CA GLY A 875 29.93 20.48 11.64
C GLY A 875 30.78 19.79 12.71
N ASP A 876 30.95 20.44 13.86
CA ASP A 876 31.70 19.89 15.00
C ASP A 876 30.82 19.20 16.07
N THR A 877 29.53 18.97 15.78
CA THR A 877 28.57 18.46 16.77
C THR A 877 28.05 17.07 16.42
N GLU A 878 28.18 16.12 17.35
CA GLU A 878 27.55 14.80 17.29
C GLU A 878 26.10 14.86 17.82
N ILE A 879 25.16 14.23 17.10
CA ILE A 879 23.72 14.31 17.37
C ILE A 879 23.09 12.92 17.32
N GLU A 880 22.27 12.62 18.32
CA GLU A 880 21.35 11.48 18.32
C GLU A 880 20.11 11.81 17.47
N LEU A 881 19.80 10.95 16.49
CA LEU A 881 18.68 11.11 15.56
C LEU A 881 17.66 9.97 15.70
N ASP A 882 16.38 10.33 15.66
CA ASP A 882 15.31 9.35 15.49
C ASP A 882 15.33 8.77 14.07
N ALA A 883 15.16 7.46 13.94
CA ALA A 883 14.98 6.82 12.64
C ALA A 883 13.49 6.65 12.31
N ASN A 884 13.11 6.95 11.07
CA ASN A 884 11.76 6.72 10.54
C ASN A 884 11.29 5.27 10.77
N ARG A 885 12.24 4.34 10.70
CA ARG A 885 12.04 2.92 10.93
C ARG A 885 12.96 2.43 12.05
N LYS A 886 12.42 2.27 13.26
CA LYS A 886 13.19 1.75 14.42
C LYS A 886 13.84 0.40 14.13
N ASP A 887 13.18 -0.44 13.34
CA ASP A 887 13.71 -1.74 12.94
C ASP A 887 14.95 -1.67 12.05
N SER A 888 15.30 -0.50 11.49
CA SER A 888 16.55 -0.30 10.74
C SER A 888 17.79 -0.20 11.63
N LEU A 889 17.62 0.16 12.91
CA LEU A 889 18.70 0.38 13.88
C LEU A 889 19.18 -0.89 14.59
N TRP A 890 18.67 -2.05 14.19
CA TRP A 890 18.85 -3.33 14.86
C TRP A 890 20.30 -3.86 14.93
N LYS A 891 21.20 -3.35 14.10
CA LYS A 891 22.61 -3.79 14.07
C LYS A 891 23.53 -2.56 13.98
N SER A 892 24.52 -2.54 14.86
CA SER A 892 25.50 -1.46 14.97
C SER A 892 26.40 -1.37 13.74
N GLY A 893 26.97 -0.18 13.51
CA GLY A 893 27.94 0.08 12.44
C GLY A 893 27.62 1.31 11.59
N HIS A 894 28.47 1.55 10.59
CA HIS A 894 28.33 2.68 9.67
C HIS A 894 27.09 2.53 8.77
N VAL A 895 26.35 3.61 8.66
CA VAL A 895 25.13 3.70 7.86
C VAL A 895 25.09 5.00 7.07
N PHE A 896 24.30 4.98 6.01
CA PHE A 896 23.89 6.14 5.25
C PHE A 896 22.39 6.31 5.33
N PHE A 897 21.94 7.56 5.32
CA PHE A 897 20.53 7.91 5.38
C PHE A 897 20.27 9.27 4.73
N TYR A 898 19.00 9.61 4.58
CA TYR A 898 18.56 10.94 4.16
C TYR A 898 17.93 11.67 5.35
N LEU A 899 18.36 12.90 5.61
CA LEU A 899 17.83 13.70 6.70
C LEU A 899 16.55 14.42 6.27
N GLY A 900 15.46 14.19 6.99
CA GLY A 900 14.20 14.90 6.85
C GLY A 900 13.85 15.69 8.11
N PHE A 901 13.11 16.79 7.94
CA PHE A 901 12.68 17.66 9.03
C PHE A 901 11.16 17.60 9.17
N THR A 902 10.70 17.23 10.36
CA THR A 902 9.29 17.27 10.75
C THR A 902 9.03 18.45 11.69
N ILE A 903 7.77 18.71 12.03
CA ILE A 903 7.44 19.70 13.07
C ILE A 903 7.96 19.31 14.47
N GLY A 904 8.39 18.05 14.67
CA GLY A 904 8.97 17.56 15.91
C GLY A 904 10.50 17.49 15.93
N GLY A 905 11.18 17.79 14.82
CA GLY A 905 12.63 17.70 14.72
C GLY A 905 13.15 16.91 13.51
N PRO A 906 14.48 16.73 13.43
CA PRO A 906 15.15 15.97 12.38
C PRO A 906 14.92 14.45 12.57
N VAL A 907 14.72 13.74 11.46
CA VAL A 907 14.48 12.30 11.41
C VAL A 907 15.31 11.70 10.27
N ALA A 908 15.94 10.56 10.53
CA ALA A 908 16.69 9.80 9.54
C ALA A 908 15.78 8.86 8.75
N TYR A 909 15.78 9.00 7.43
CA TYR A 909 15.00 8.19 6.50
C TYR A 909 15.90 7.27 5.69
N SER A 910 15.39 6.09 5.32
CA SER A 910 16.11 5.15 4.46
C SER A 910 17.49 4.75 5.01
N VAL A 911 17.57 4.45 6.31
CA VAL A 911 18.83 4.04 6.96
C VAL A 911 19.31 2.71 6.37
N HIS A 912 20.48 2.73 5.73
CA HIS A 912 21.07 1.59 5.02
C HIS A 912 22.57 1.51 5.33
N ARG A 913 23.11 0.30 5.48
CA ARG A 913 24.54 0.12 5.76
C ARG A 913 25.38 0.38 4.51
N ALA A 914 26.61 0.83 4.73
CA ALA A 914 27.65 0.74 3.72
C ALA A 914 27.86 -0.76 3.42
N GLU A 915 27.52 -1.23 2.22
CA GLU A 915 28.11 -2.49 1.75
C GLU A 915 29.60 -2.21 1.48
N GLU A 916 30.49 -3.15 1.84
CA GLU A 916 31.94 -3.01 1.64
C GLU A 916 32.24 -2.56 0.19
N PRO A 917 32.87 -1.39 -0.02
CA PRO A 917 33.31 -0.99 -1.33
C PRO A 917 34.61 -1.75 -1.64
N SER A 918 34.56 -2.73 -2.53
CA SER A 918 35.77 -3.22 -3.20
C SER A 918 36.09 -2.27 -4.37
N GLU A 919 36.55 -1.04 -4.10
CA GLU A 919 37.02 -0.15 -5.17
C GLU A 919 38.03 0.86 -4.63
N ARG A 920 39.25 0.81 -5.18
CA ARG A 920 40.25 1.89 -5.06
C ARG A 920 39.78 3.06 -5.95
N PRO A 921 40.09 4.31 -5.60
CA PRO A 921 39.72 5.44 -6.44
C PRO A 921 40.55 5.41 -7.73
N LEU A 922 39.87 5.36 -8.88
CA LEU A 922 40.49 5.63 -10.18
C LEU A 922 40.24 7.10 -10.54
N GLU A 923 41.33 7.75 -10.93
CA GLU A 923 41.42 9.16 -11.29
C GLU A 923 40.55 9.50 -12.50
N ALA A 924 40.13 10.76 -12.58
CA ALA A 924 39.36 11.31 -13.69
C ALA A 924 40.10 11.15 -15.02
N PHE A 925 39.43 10.61 -16.04
CA PHE A 925 39.96 10.55 -17.40
C PHE A 925 39.29 11.58 -18.29
N ASP A 926 40.15 12.39 -18.91
CA ASP A 926 39.86 13.39 -19.92
C ASP A 926 39.24 12.77 -21.18
N ASN A 927 38.24 13.46 -21.72
CA ASN A 927 37.66 13.21 -23.04
C ASN A 927 38.53 13.87 -24.12
N GLU A 928 39.36 13.11 -24.84
CA GLU A 928 39.90 13.54 -26.14
C GLU A 928 39.87 12.43 -27.22
N ALA A 929 39.15 12.73 -28.31
CA ALA A 929 39.37 12.32 -29.70
C ALA A 929 39.48 10.82 -30.09
N ASP A 930 38.33 10.13 -30.32
CA ASP A 930 38.28 8.83 -31.02
C ASP A 930 37.98 8.99 -32.52
N SER A 931 38.93 9.54 -33.28
CA SER A 931 38.87 9.57 -34.74
C SER A 931 40.26 9.60 -35.35
N SER A 932 40.85 8.41 -35.60
CA SER A 932 41.78 8.09 -36.73
C SER A 932 42.67 6.84 -36.58
N GLN A 933 42.56 6.01 -35.54
CA GLN A 933 43.56 4.93 -35.29
C GLN A 933 43.22 3.49 -35.77
N TRP A 934 42.04 3.24 -36.36
CA TRP A 934 41.60 1.87 -36.71
C TRP A 934 41.68 1.56 -38.21
N THR A 935 42.31 0.44 -38.58
CA THR A 935 42.34 -0.04 -39.97
C THR A 935 41.11 -0.90 -40.26
N LYS A 936 40.26 -0.47 -41.21
CA LYS A 936 39.06 -1.24 -41.57
C LYS A 936 39.40 -2.50 -42.36
N LEU A 937 38.93 -3.65 -41.88
CA LEU A 937 39.04 -4.93 -42.56
C LEU A 937 37.66 -5.50 -42.89
N LYS A 938 37.52 -6.01 -44.10
CA LYS A 938 36.31 -6.71 -44.53
C LYS A 938 36.45 -8.21 -44.25
N PRO A 939 35.51 -8.84 -43.54
CA PRO A 939 35.56 -10.27 -43.26
C PRO A 939 35.22 -11.10 -44.50
N GLU A 940 35.79 -12.31 -44.56
CA GLU A 940 35.30 -13.36 -45.45
C GLU A 940 34.04 -13.97 -44.84
N VAL A 941 32.97 -14.09 -45.62
CA VAL A 941 31.66 -14.56 -45.12
C VAL A 941 31.34 -15.93 -45.72
N GLU A 942 31.20 -16.93 -44.85
CA GLU A 942 30.76 -18.29 -45.21
C GLU A 942 29.33 -18.50 -44.70
N ILE A 943 28.44 -19.01 -45.56
CA ILE A 943 27.03 -19.26 -45.24
C ILE A 943 26.77 -20.76 -45.34
N MET A 944 26.54 -21.40 -44.19
CA MET A 944 26.19 -22.82 -44.08
C MET A 944 24.93 -22.98 -43.24
N GLU A 945 23.93 -23.73 -43.74
CA GLU A 945 22.65 -23.94 -43.03
C GLU A 945 22.02 -22.64 -42.49
N GLU A 946 22.14 -21.56 -43.27
CA GLU A 946 21.65 -20.21 -42.93
C GLU A 946 22.36 -19.53 -41.74
N VAL A 947 23.50 -20.07 -41.29
CA VAL A 947 24.38 -19.42 -40.31
C VAL A 947 25.50 -18.68 -41.03
N HIS A 948 25.59 -17.37 -40.80
CA HIS A 948 26.65 -16.53 -41.34
C HIS A 948 27.88 -16.58 -40.42
N THR A 949 28.99 -17.12 -40.93
CA THR A 949 30.28 -17.14 -40.22
C THR A 949 31.22 -16.14 -40.86
N TYR A 950 31.71 -15.22 -40.06
CA TYR A 950 32.61 -14.15 -40.49
C TYR A 950 34.04 -14.52 -40.08
N SER A 951 34.97 -14.55 -41.02
CA SER A 951 36.39 -14.87 -40.78
C SER A 951 37.27 -13.66 -41.05
N LEU A 952 38.19 -13.38 -40.14
CA LEU A 952 39.13 -12.27 -40.20
C LEU A 952 40.54 -12.74 -39.93
N GLN A 953 41.50 -12.18 -40.66
CA GLN A 953 42.94 -12.36 -40.44
C GLN A 953 43.62 -10.99 -40.49
N SER A 954 44.50 -10.73 -39.53
CA SER A 954 45.25 -9.48 -39.44
C SER A 954 46.68 -9.71 -38.93
N GLU A 955 47.62 -8.90 -39.39
CA GLU A 955 48.97 -8.79 -38.80
C GLU A 955 48.94 -7.94 -37.52
N SER A 956 50.08 -7.70 -36.88
CA SER A 956 50.16 -6.82 -35.70
C SER A 956 49.61 -5.43 -36.01
N GLY A 957 48.65 -4.95 -35.21
CA GLY A 957 48.05 -3.62 -35.37
C GLY A 957 46.66 -3.48 -34.72
N ASN A 958 45.98 -2.38 -35.08
CA ASN A 958 44.65 -2.00 -34.60
C ASN A 958 43.65 -2.05 -35.77
N TYR A 959 42.60 -2.84 -35.63
CA TYR A 959 41.66 -3.11 -36.71
C TYR A 959 40.20 -2.98 -36.29
N GLU A 960 39.33 -2.64 -37.25
CA GLU A 960 37.87 -2.60 -37.09
C GLU A 960 37.22 -3.41 -38.21
N CYS A 961 36.28 -4.29 -37.87
CA CYS A 961 35.52 -5.05 -38.85
C CYS A 961 34.50 -4.14 -39.54
N SER A 962 34.52 -4.10 -40.88
CA SER A 962 33.59 -3.25 -41.65
C SER A 962 32.13 -3.69 -41.58
N GLU A 963 31.85 -4.93 -41.18
CA GLU A 963 30.49 -5.50 -41.13
C GLU A 963 29.89 -5.49 -39.72
N SER A 964 30.70 -5.76 -38.69
CA SER A 964 30.22 -5.88 -37.31
C SER A 964 30.62 -4.73 -36.40
N ALA A 965 31.49 -3.83 -36.85
CA ALA A 965 32.16 -2.81 -36.04
C ALA A 965 33.02 -3.37 -34.89
N LEU A 966 33.19 -4.69 -34.77
CA LEU A 966 34.10 -5.29 -33.79
C LEU A 966 35.52 -4.74 -33.98
N ARG A 967 36.13 -4.19 -32.92
CA ARG A 967 37.52 -3.72 -32.97
C ARG A 967 38.44 -4.62 -32.16
N TRP A 968 39.68 -4.76 -32.61
CA TRP A 968 40.68 -5.54 -31.90
C TRP A 968 42.10 -5.01 -32.09
N VAL A 969 42.93 -5.30 -31.10
CA VAL A 969 44.36 -5.00 -31.09
C VAL A 969 45.13 -6.32 -30.98
N CYS A 970 46.17 -6.49 -31.78
CA CYS A 970 47.03 -7.68 -31.76
C CYS A 970 48.51 -7.31 -31.97
N LYS A 971 49.41 -8.04 -31.32
CA LYS A 971 50.88 -7.86 -31.45
C LYS A 971 51.56 -8.88 -32.37
N GLU A 972 50.79 -9.86 -32.83
CA GLU A 972 51.20 -10.92 -33.74
C GLU A 972 50.09 -11.15 -34.76
N THR A 973 50.34 -12.00 -35.76
CA THR A 973 49.30 -12.40 -36.72
C THR A 973 48.19 -13.13 -35.98
N VAL A 974 46.94 -12.68 -36.13
CA VAL A 974 45.76 -13.30 -35.53
C VAL A 974 44.75 -13.65 -36.60
N SER A 975 44.18 -14.85 -36.50
CA SER A 975 43.04 -15.29 -37.29
C SER A 975 41.92 -15.70 -36.35
N PHE A 976 40.70 -15.22 -36.61
CA PHE A 976 39.53 -15.57 -35.80
C PHE A 976 38.25 -15.57 -36.63
N ARG A 977 37.23 -16.24 -36.11
CA ARG A 977 35.89 -16.24 -36.68
C ARG A 977 34.87 -15.80 -35.66
N TYR A 978 33.76 -15.24 -36.11
CA TYR A 978 32.63 -14.98 -35.24
C TYR A 978 31.27 -15.23 -35.90
N GLN A 979 30.26 -15.46 -35.06
CA GLN A 979 28.85 -15.58 -35.44
C GLN A 979 28.01 -14.70 -34.51
N PHE A 980 26.93 -14.10 -35.03
CA PHE A 980 25.94 -13.46 -34.19
C PHE A 980 25.00 -14.49 -33.56
N SER A 981 24.53 -14.23 -32.35
CA SER A 981 23.65 -15.13 -31.60
C SER A 981 22.45 -14.40 -31.01
N SER A 982 21.34 -15.12 -30.81
CA SER A 982 20.13 -14.53 -30.21
C SER A 982 20.24 -14.40 -28.70
N TRP A 983 19.82 -13.26 -28.17
CA TRP A 983 19.70 -12.99 -26.74
C TRP A 983 18.58 -13.79 -26.05
N GLU A 984 17.60 -14.32 -26.79
CA GLU A 984 16.35 -14.90 -26.25
C GLU A 984 16.60 -16.00 -25.21
N ARG A 985 17.55 -16.90 -25.48
CA ARG A 985 17.90 -18.01 -24.58
C ARG A 985 18.56 -17.54 -23.27
N PHE A 986 19.21 -16.38 -23.27
CA PHE A 986 20.01 -15.89 -22.15
C PHE A 986 19.22 -14.94 -21.24
N MET A 987 18.26 -14.20 -21.78
CA MET A 987 17.45 -13.23 -21.02
C MET A 987 16.56 -13.87 -19.94
N SER A 988 16.33 -15.18 -19.99
CA SER A 988 15.60 -15.93 -18.95
C SER A 988 16.48 -16.46 -17.80
N LYS A 989 17.81 -16.37 -17.93
CA LYS A 989 18.76 -16.90 -16.94
C LYS A 989 18.87 -15.95 -15.73
N PRO A 990 19.01 -16.48 -14.49
CA PRO A 990 19.14 -15.67 -13.27
C PRO A 990 20.23 -14.58 -13.34
N VAL A 991 21.36 -14.88 -13.96
CA VAL A 991 22.50 -13.96 -14.09
C VAL A 991 22.16 -12.72 -14.95
N CYS A 992 21.23 -12.83 -15.90
CA CYS A 992 20.84 -11.77 -16.82
C CYS A 992 19.55 -11.03 -16.39
N MET A 993 18.85 -11.48 -15.33
CA MET A 993 17.51 -10.97 -14.98
C MET A 993 17.47 -9.47 -14.65
N ASP A 994 18.58 -8.92 -14.15
CA ASP A 994 18.71 -7.52 -13.78
C ASP A 994 19.30 -6.66 -14.92
N TYR A 995 19.56 -7.21 -16.12
CA TYR A 995 20.23 -6.52 -17.21
C TYR A 995 19.37 -6.46 -18.47
N ILE A 996 19.71 -5.57 -19.40
CA ILE A 996 19.18 -5.55 -20.78
C ILE A 996 20.34 -5.59 -21.79
N PRO A 997 20.13 -6.14 -23.01
CA PRO A 997 21.13 -6.11 -24.06
C PRO A 997 21.54 -4.67 -24.43
N ALA A 998 22.84 -4.44 -24.54
CA ALA A 998 23.42 -3.15 -24.91
C ALA A 998 24.16 -3.19 -26.25
N GLY A 999 24.44 -4.39 -26.79
CA GLY A 999 25.08 -4.60 -28.08
C GLY A 999 24.78 -6.00 -28.63
N PRO A 1000 25.27 -6.34 -29.84
CA PRO A 1000 25.10 -7.66 -30.41
C PRO A 1000 25.79 -8.74 -29.55
N LEU A 1001 25.18 -9.92 -29.50
CA LEU A 1001 25.78 -11.10 -28.89
C LEU A 1001 26.60 -11.84 -29.94
N MET A 1002 27.88 -12.07 -29.67
CA MET A 1002 28.85 -12.60 -30.62
C MET A 1002 29.53 -13.86 -30.05
N ASP A 1003 29.48 -14.97 -30.79
CA ASP A 1003 30.32 -16.15 -30.55
C ASP A 1003 31.64 -15.96 -31.29
N ILE A 1004 32.68 -15.52 -30.58
CA ILE A 1004 34.01 -15.24 -31.16
C ILE A 1004 34.92 -16.43 -30.86
N LYS A 1005 35.59 -16.96 -31.87
CA LYS A 1005 36.56 -18.07 -31.77
C LYS A 1005 37.86 -17.70 -32.47
N VAL A 1006 38.92 -17.52 -31.71
CA VAL A 1006 40.27 -17.34 -32.25
C VAL A 1006 40.80 -18.69 -32.74
N THR A 1007 41.22 -18.73 -34.00
CA THR A 1007 41.76 -19.93 -34.65
C THR A 1007 43.28 -19.97 -34.62
N ASP A 1008 43.94 -18.82 -34.63
CA ASP A 1008 45.40 -18.71 -34.53
C ASP A 1008 45.81 -17.34 -33.95
N GLY A 1009 46.91 -17.30 -33.18
CA GLY A 1009 47.41 -16.11 -32.48
C GLY A 1009 46.63 -15.71 -31.22
N LYS A 1010 46.94 -14.53 -30.66
CA LYS A 1010 46.26 -13.93 -29.49
C LYS A 1010 45.86 -12.47 -29.70
N LEU A 1011 44.63 -12.13 -29.32
CA LEU A 1011 44.19 -10.72 -29.24
C LEU A 1011 44.59 -10.12 -27.90
N GLU A 1012 45.09 -8.90 -27.93
CA GLU A 1012 45.48 -8.14 -26.74
C GLU A 1012 44.29 -7.35 -26.19
N GLU A 1013 43.50 -6.74 -27.07
CA GLU A 1013 42.30 -5.98 -26.71
C GLU A 1013 41.17 -6.29 -27.69
N VAL A 1014 39.94 -6.35 -27.18
CA VAL A 1014 38.73 -6.46 -28.00
C VAL A 1014 37.73 -5.41 -27.55
N HIS A 1015 37.14 -4.69 -28.50
CA HIS A 1015 36.12 -3.70 -28.25
C HIS A 1015 34.81 -4.18 -28.85
N LEU A 1016 33.84 -4.52 -28.00
CA LEU A 1016 32.51 -4.96 -28.42
C LEU A 1016 31.63 -3.73 -28.69
N PRO A 1017 30.95 -3.64 -29.83
CA PRO A 1017 30.07 -2.51 -30.14
C PRO A 1017 28.85 -2.50 -29.22
N HIS A 1018 28.33 -1.31 -28.91
CA HIS A 1018 27.07 -1.12 -28.20
C HIS A 1018 26.23 -0.01 -28.84
N TRP A 1019 24.92 -0.13 -28.73
CA TRP A 1019 23.97 0.88 -29.24
C TRP A 1019 23.53 1.90 -28.19
N ILE A 1020 24.09 1.88 -26.97
CA ILE A 1020 23.73 2.84 -25.92
C ILE A 1020 24.42 4.20 -26.16
N CYS A 1021 23.67 5.30 -26.06
CA CYS A 1021 24.24 6.64 -26.02
C CYS A 1021 24.68 6.96 -24.58
N THR A 1022 25.98 7.13 -24.38
CA THR A 1022 26.60 7.25 -23.04
C THR A 1022 26.75 8.69 -22.53
N GLY A 1023 26.72 9.71 -23.40
CA GLY A 1023 26.84 11.14 -23.02
C GLY A 1023 28.11 11.47 -22.21
N GLU A 1024 28.19 12.66 -21.61
CA GLU A 1024 29.30 13.07 -20.71
C GLU A 1024 29.17 12.50 -19.28
N ASN A 1025 28.55 11.32 -19.11
CA ASN A 1025 28.21 10.79 -17.80
C ASN A 1025 29.12 9.64 -17.37
N ALA A 1026 30.18 9.96 -16.63
CA ALA A 1026 31.16 8.99 -16.13
C ALA A 1026 30.55 7.86 -15.29
N ALA A 1027 29.38 8.05 -14.66
CA ALA A 1027 28.69 7.02 -13.86
C ALA A 1027 28.09 5.86 -14.69
N MET A 1028 28.19 5.91 -16.02
CA MET A 1028 27.66 4.87 -16.91
C MET A 1028 28.59 3.66 -17.04
N SER A 1029 29.90 3.78 -16.76
CA SER A 1029 30.85 2.65 -16.80
C SER A 1029 30.48 1.56 -15.80
N ASP A 1030 30.05 1.96 -14.61
CA ASP A 1030 29.80 1.04 -13.48
C ASP A 1030 28.58 0.16 -13.69
N ILE A 1031 27.74 0.48 -14.68
CA ILE A 1031 26.50 -0.23 -14.98
C ILE A 1031 26.58 -1.09 -16.26
N PHE A 1032 27.65 -0.99 -17.05
CA PHE A 1032 27.91 -1.94 -18.13
C PHE A 1032 28.52 -3.24 -17.59
N ARG A 1033 28.10 -4.37 -18.15
CA ARG A 1033 28.71 -5.68 -17.95
C ARG A 1033 28.81 -6.39 -19.29
N VAL A 1034 29.76 -7.30 -19.43
CA VAL A 1034 29.81 -8.21 -20.57
C VAL A 1034 29.36 -9.59 -20.10
N LEU A 1035 28.34 -10.13 -20.75
CA LEU A 1035 27.96 -11.52 -20.55
C LEU A 1035 29.06 -12.41 -21.12
N HIS A 1036 29.54 -13.35 -20.32
CA HIS A 1036 30.44 -14.41 -20.72
C HIS A 1036 29.74 -15.76 -20.60
N VAL A 1037 29.77 -16.56 -21.66
CA VAL A 1037 29.16 -17.89 -21.69
C VAL A 1037 30.20 -18.92 -22.12
N ASP A 1038 30.69 -19.69 -21.16
CA ASP A 1038 31.63 -20.79 -21.37
C ASP A 1038 31.09 -22.14 -20.83
N SER A 1039 31.90 -23.20 -20.92
CA SER A 1039 31.56 -24.53 -20.43
C SER A 1039 31.50 -24.67 -18.90
N SER A 1040 32.03 -23.70 -18.16
CA SER A 1040 32.13 -23.66 -16.69
C SER A 1040 30.97 -22.89 -16.05
N GLY A 1041 30.28 -22.04 -16.81
CA GLY A 1041 29.05 -21.36 -16.40
C GLY A 1041 28.93 -19.95 -16.97
N ASP A 1042 27.71 -19.40 -16.96
CA ASP A 1042 27.47 -18.02 -17.41
C ASP A 1042 27.79 -17.03 -16.27
N TYR A 1043 28.59 -16.00 -16.55
CA TYR A 1043 28.88 -14.92 -15.60
C TYR A 1043 28.95 -13.55 -16.29
N LEU A 1044 28.92 -12.49 -15.48
CA LEU A 1044 29.01 -11.11 -15.95
C LEU A 1044 30.37 -10.52 -15.58
N GLU A 1045 31.14 -10.18 -16.61
CA GLU A 1045 32.44 -9.52 -16.48
C GLU A 1045 32.27 -8.01 -16.38
N GLN A 1046 33.07 -7.37 -15.53
CA GLN A 1046 33.13 -5.91 -15.44
C GLN A 1046 33.93 -5.35 -16.61
N VAL A 1047 33.40 -4.30 -17.25
CA VAL A 1047 34.05 -3.65 -18.38
C VAL A 1047 35.25 -2.85 -17.89
N SER A 1048 36.39 -2.94 -18.59
CA SER A 1048 37.63 -2.24 -18.20
C SER A 1048 37.61 -0.76 -18.61
N GLU A 1049 37.13 -0.46 -19.81
CA GLU A 1049 36.95 0.89 -20.34
C GLU A 1049 35.74 0.93 -21.28
N MET A 1050 35.06 2.06 -21.40
CA MET A 1050 33.98 2.24 -22.39
C MET A 1050 34.18 3.53 -23.18
N THR A 1051 33.75 3.52 -24.44
CA THR A 1051 33.70 4.71 -25.30
C THR A 1051 32.26 5.11 -25.58
N SER A 1052 32.04 6.04 -26.52
CA SER A 1052 30.69 6.41 -26.97
C SER A 1052 29.96 5.30 -27.74
N SER A 1053 30.67 4.26 -28.18
CA SER A 1053 30.13 3.22 -29.06
C SER A 1053 30.63 1.80 -28.77
N HIS A 1054 31.61 1.61 -27.88
CA HIS A 1054 32.19 0.30 -27.60
C HIS A 1054 32.51 0.09 -26.11
N VAL A 1055 32.48 -1.17 -25.67
CA VAL A 1055 33.05 -1.61 -24.38
C VAL A 1055 34.35 -2.37 -24.64
N LYS A 1056 35.42 -1.98 -23.94
CA LYS A 1056 36.75 -2.59 -24.05
C LYS A 1056 36.91 -3.76 -23.11
N LEU A 1057 37.58 -4.80 -23.58
CA LEU A 1057 38.02 -5.98 -22.85
C LEU A 1057 39.52 -6.17 -23.06
N ASN A 1058 40.25 -6.37 -21.97
CA ASN A 1058 41.69 -6.62 -21.98
C ASN A 1058 41.97 -8.12 -21.92
N GLN A 1059 42.71 -8.64 -22.90
CA GLN A 1059 43.13 -10.04 -23.02
C GLN A 1059 41.98 -11.05 -22.82
N PRO A 1060 40.87 -10.95 -23.58
CA PRO A 1060 39.72 -11.81 -23.37
C PRO A 1060 40.04 -13.28 -23.72
N ASP A 1061 39.51 -14.20 -22.92
CA ASP A 1061 39.35 -15.61 -23.29
C ASP A 1061 38.09 -15.77 -24.17
N PHE A 1062 38.20 -16.55 -25.25
CA PHE A 1062 37.20 -16.53 -26.31
C PHE A 1062 36.04 -17.48 -26.05
N SER A 1063 34.85 -16.89 -26.04
CA SER A 1063 33.57 -17.52 -25.82
C SER A 1063 32.45 -16.64 -26.40
N LEU A 1064 31.19 -17.03 -26.18
CA LEU A 1064 30.04 -16.20 -26.52
C LEU A 1064 29.94 -14.99 -25.58
N ARG A 1065 30.05 -13.79 -26.14
CA ARG A 1065 30.16 -12.53 -25.42
C ARG A 1065 29.20 -11.45 -25.95
N GLY A 1066 28.66 -10.62 -25.06
CA GLY A 1066 27.79 -9.51 -25.44
C GLY A 1066 27.67 -8.45 -24.36
N ALA A 1067 27.64 -7.18 -24.77
CA ALA A 1067 27.49 -6.06 -23.85
C ALA A 1067 26.06 -6.00 -23.29
N MET A 1068 25.95 -5.80 -21.98
CA MET A 1068 24.72 -5.63 -21.23
C MET A 1068 24.79 -4.39 -20.34
N ILE A 1069 23.63 -3.82 -20.01
CA ILE A 1069 23.53 -2.70 -19.09
C ILE A 1069 22.52 -2.99 -17.98
N LEU A 1070 22.89 -2.64 -16.74
CA LEU A 1070 22.08 -2.89 -15.55
C LEU A 1070 20.75 -2.13 -15.63
N LYS A 1071 19.64 -2.85 -15.51
CA LYS A 1071 18.28 -2.31 -15.50
C LYS A 1071 18.00 -1.62 -14.17
N LYS A 1072 18.46 -0.37 -14.03
CA LYS A 1072 18.13 0.49 -12.88
C LYS A 1072 16.81 1.22 -13.09
N LEU A 1073 16.00 1.29 -12.04
CA LEU A 1073 14.71 2.01 -12.05
C LEU A 1073 14.97 3.50 -12.32
N GLY A 1074 14.29 4.10 -13.30
CA GLY A 1074 14.42 5.54 -13.62
C GLY A 1074 15.61 5.92 -14.51
N LEU A 1075 16.39 4.94 -15.01
CA LEU A 1075 17.45 5.18 -15.98
C LEU A 1075 16.84 5.42 -17.37
N TYR A 1076 16.89 6.66 -17.86
CA TYR A 1076 16.45 7.02 -19.21
C TYR A 1076 17.57 6.74 -20.22
N LEU A 1077 17.51 5.57 -20.84
CA LEU A 1077 18.49 5.17 -21.85
C LEU A 1077 18.08 5.69 -23.23
N LYS A 1078 18.99 6.41 -23.88
CA LYS A 1078 18.90 6.69 -25.31
C LYS A 1078 19.73 5.65 -26.06
N VAL A 1079 19.21 5.14 -27.16
CA VAL A 1079 19.88 4.11 -27.96
C VAL A 1079 19.89 4.49 -29.43
N PHE A 1080 20.98 4.16 -30.13
CA PHE A 1080 21.04 4.26 -31.58
C PHE A 1080 20.24 3.11 -32.20
N ALA A 1081 19.32 3.45 -33.09
CA ALA A 1081 18.37 2.51 -33.68
C ALA A 1081 18.28 2.73 -35.19
N ASP A 1082 17.94 1.66 -35.91
CA ASP A 1082 17.72 1.67 -37.34
C ASP A 1082 16.23 1.64 -37.69
N VAL A 1083 15.89 2.35 -38.77
CA VAL A 1083 14.57 2.27 -39.39
C VAL A 1083 14.66 1.42 -40.65
N LEU A 1084 14.01 0.26 -40.66
CA LEU A 1084 13.94 -0.62 -41.82
C LEU A 1084 12.57 -0.49 -42.47
N ILE A 1085 12.54 -0.31 -43.79
CA ILE A 1085 11.30 -0.15 -44.55
C ILE A 1085 11.20 -1.28 -45.56
N TYR A 1086 10.07 -1.98 -45.55
CA TYR A 1086 9.75 -3.03 -46.51
C TYR A 1086 8.45 -2.68 -47.21
N THR A 1087 8.37 -2.95 -48.51
CA THR A 1087 7.23 -2.62 -49.35
C THR A 1087 6.69 -3.84 -50.08
N ARG A 1088 5.37 -3.86 -50.26
CA ARG A 1088 4.69 -4.81 -51.13
C ARG A 1088 3.54 -4.12 -51.83
N ILE A 1089 3.49 -4.26 -53.15
CA ILE A 1089 2.38 -3.75 -53.97
C ILE A 1089 1.55 -4.93 -54.45
N THR A 1090 0.28 -4.97 -54.05
CA THR A 1090 -0.70 -5.95 -54.54
C THR A 1090 -1.90 -5.23 -55.16
N SER A 1091 -2.98 -5.06 -54.41
CA SER A 1091 -4.13 -4.22 -54.75
C SER A 1091 -4.02 -2.83 -54.11
N GLY A 1092 -2.83 -2.37 -53.78
CA GLY A 1092 -2.54 -1.20 -52.95
C GLY A 1092 -1.10 -1.26 -52.45
N LEU A 1093 -0.60 -0.17 -51.89
CA LEU A 1093 0.76 -0.08 -51.33
C LEU A 1093 0.71 -0.44 -49.84
N THR A 1094 1.47 -1.45 -49.44
CA THR A 1094 1.69 -1.81 -48.03
C THR A 1094 3.16 -1.58 -47.68
N LEU A 1095 3.43 -0.84 -46.61
CA LEU A 1095 4.75 -0.66 -46.03
C LEU A 1095 4.81 -1.25 -44.62
N HIS A 1096 5.86 -2.00 -44.31
CA HIS A 1096 6.25 -2.32 -42.93
C HIS A 1096 7.45 -1.47 -42.54
N VAL A 1097 7.29 -0.64 -41.52
CA VAL A 1097 8.32 0.27 -41.00
C VAL A 1097 8.74 -0.19 -39.62
N TYR A 1098 9.91 -0.82 -39.52
CA TYR A 1098 10.48 -1.34 -38.28
C TYR A 1098 11.39 -0.31 -37.63
N LEU A 1099 11.35 -0.23 -36.30
CA LEU A 1099 12.38 0.43 -35.49
C LEU A 1099 13.11 -0.64 -34.68
N VAL A 1100 14.37 -0.89 -34.99
CA VAL A 1100 15.19 -1.96 -34.39
C VAL A 1100 16.50 -1.40 -33.81
N PRO A 1101 17.10 -2.01 -32.78
CA PRO A 1101 18.47 -1.65 -32.41
C PRO A 1101 19.44 -1.91 -33.57
N HIS A 1102 20.63 -1.31 -33.50
CA HIS A 1102 21.73 -1.56 -34.44
C HIS A 1102 22.34 -2.97 -34.23
N ASP A 1103 21.52 -4.00 -34.43
CA ASP A 1103 21.86 -5.42 -34.27
C ASP A 1103 21.79 -6.13 -35.65
N PRO A 1104 22.94 -6.54 -36.20
CA PRO A 1104 22.99 -7.21 -37.50
C PRO A 1104 22.14 -8.48 -37.60
N LEU A 1105 21.98 -9.25 -36.51
CA LEU A 1105 21.17 -10.47 -36.52
C LEU A 1105 19.69 -10.13 -36.65
N ILE A 1106 19.21 -9.16 -35.88
CA ILE A 1106 17.81 -8.71 -35.95
C ILE A 1106 17.49 -8.18 -37.34
N GLN A 1107 18.39 -7.40 -37.95
CA GLN A 1107 18.21 -6.90 -39.30
C GLN A 1107 18.11 -8.04 -40.33
N GLN A 1108 18.93 -9.09 -40.19
CA GLN A 1108 18.90 -10.28 -41.06
C GLN A 1108 17.60 -11.08 -40.87
N GLU A 1109 17.14 -11.27 -39.63
CA GLU A 1109 15.90 -11.99 -39.32
C GLU A 1109 14.66 -11.27 -39.88
N VAL A 1110 14.57 -9.95 -39.70
CA VAL A 1110 13.49 -9.14 -40.27
C VAL A 1110 13.53 -9.22 -41.80
N GLU A 1111 14.71 -9.06 -42.41
CA GLU A 1111 14.83 -9.12 -43.87
C GLU A 1111 14.43 -10.48 -44.45
N LYS A 1112 14.80 -11.57 -43.77
CA LYS A 1112 14.41 -12.94 -44.16
C LYS A 1112 12.89 -13.13 -44.09
N LYS A 1113 12.28 -12.71 -42.97
CA LYS A 1113 10.83 -12.80 -42.75
C LYS A 1113 10.07 -12.03 -43.84
N GLU A 1114 10.42 -10.76 -44.03
CA GLU A 1114 9.76 -9.89 -45.01
C GLU A 1114 9.91 -10.39 -46.44
N LYS A 1115 11.10 -10.89 -46.82
CA LYS A 1115 11.32 -11.54 -48.13
C LYS A 1115 10.45 -12.79 -48.30
N SER A 1116 10.31 -13.61 -47.25
CA SER A 1116 9.46 -14.80 -47.30
C SER A 1116 7.97 -14.46 -47.45
N ASP A 1117 7.56 -13.31 -46.94
CA ASP A 1117 6.19 -12.76 -47.07
C ASP A 1117 5.98 -11.96 -48.37
N GLY A 1118 7.00 -11.91 -49.25
CA GLY A 1118 6.94 -11.27 -50.57
C GLY A 1118 7.14 -9.75 -50.56
N PHE A 1119 7.72 -9.19 -49.50
CA PHE A 1119 8.09 -7.78 -49.41
C PHE A 1119 9.51 -7.52 -49.93
N ARG A 1120 9.74 -6.31 -50.44
CA ARG A 1120 11.03 -5.80 -50.91
C ARG A 1120 11.54 -4.72 -49.96
N LYS A 1121 12.83 -4.74 -49.62
CA LYS A 1121 13.46 -3.72 -48.76
C LYS A 1121 13.61 -2.40 -49.53
N ILE A 1122 13.26 -1.29 -48.90
CA ILE A 1122 13.54 0.08 -49.36
C ILE A 1122 14.73 0.62 -48.57
N GLN A 1123 15.76 1.08 -49.27
CA GLN A 1123 16.96 1.62 -48.64
C GLN A 1123 16.78 3.10 -48.31
N LYS A 1124 16.68 3.45 -47.01
CA LYS A 1124 16.59 4.83 -46.52
C LYS A 1124 17.48 5.04 -45.30
N THR A 1125 17.70 6.30 -44.95
CA THR A 1125 18.52 6.67 -43.79
C THR A 1125 17.80 6.33 -42.48
N SER A 1126 18.54 5.94 -41.46
CA SER A 1126 18.07 5.78 -40.08
C SER A 1126 18.11 7.12 -39.31
N PRO A 1127 17.49 7.24 -38.12
CA PRO A 1127 17.65 8.38 -37.23
C PRO A 1127 19.13 8.62 -36.89
N ILE A 1128 19.59 9.89 -36.99
CA ILE A 1128 20.95 10.28 -36.60
C ILE A 1128 21.03 10.43 -35.06
N ASP A 1129 19.97 10.97 -34.47
CA ASP A 1129 19.88 11.16 -33.03
C ASP A 1129 19.41 9.87 -32.33
N PRO A 1130 19.97 9.54 -31.15
CA PRO A 1130 19.60 8.34 -30.42
C PRO A 1130 18.17 8.47 -29.86
N VAL A 1131 17.40 7.39 -30.02
CA VAL A 1131 16.00 7.32 -29.64
C VAL A 1131 15.85 6.90 -28.17
N GLN A 1132 14.88 7.49 -27.48
CA GLN A 1132 14.62 7.17 -26.07
C GLN A 1132 13.95 5.79 -25.94
N LEU A 1133 14.58 4.89 -25.19
CA LEU A 1133 14.02 3.58 -24.89
C LEU A 1133 12.76 3.68 -24.02
N GLU A 1134 11.81 2.76 -24.19
CA GLU A 1134 10.54 2.71 -23.46
C GLU A 1134 9.63 3.94 -23.67
N SER A 1135 9.89 4.78 -24.69
CA SER A 1135 9.00 5.86 -25.15
C SER A 1135 7.99 5.38 -26.21
N TYR A 1136 6.87 6.10 -26.34
CA TYR A 1136 5.88 5.86 -27.40
C TYR A 1136 6.24 6.64 -28.66
N PHE A 1137 6.31 5.91 -29.76
CA PHE A 1137 6.54 6.42 -31.11
C PHE A 1137 5.24 6.40 -31.92
N TYR A 1138 5.10 7.38 -32.79
CA TYR A 1138 4.01 7.56 -33.73
C TYR A 1138 4.60 7.62 -35.13
N LEU A 1139 4.05 6.85 -36.06
CA LEU A 1139 4.33 7.04 -37.47
C LEU A 1139 3.20 7.87 -38.09
N SER A 1140 3.55 8.89 -38.85
CA SER A 1140 2.61 9.68 -39.65
C SER A 1140 3.12 9.80 -41.07
N THR A 1141 2.20 10.10 -41.98
CA THR A 1141 2.50 10.31 -43.39
C THR A 1141 1.69 11.46 -43.95
N ASP A 1142 2.15 12.08 -45.03
CA ASP A 1142 1.45 13.14 -45.77
C ASP A 1142 0.36 12.64 -46.74
N TRP A 1143 -0.03 11.37 -46.60
CA TRP A 1143 -1.04 10.73 -47.45
C TRP A 1143 -2.34 10.52 -46.67
N ASP A 1144 -3.34 11.36 -46.97
CA ASP A 1144 -4.57 11.49 -46.19
C ASP A 1144 -5.42 10.20 -46.07
N THR A 1145 -5.25 9.25 -47.01
CA THR A 1145 -5.97 7.96 -47.02
C THR A 1145 -5.16 6.79 -46.47
N ALA A 1146 -3.96 7.02 -45.93
CA ALA A 1146 -3.13 5.95 -45.38
C ALA A 1146 -3.66 5.47 -44.02
N GLU A 1147 -3.85 4.16 -43.89
CA GLU A 1147 -4.16 3.51 -42.62
C GLU A 1147 -2.86 3.04 -41.97
N ILE A 1148 -2.60 3.46 -40.72
CA ILE A 1148 -1.40 3.09 -39.97
C ILE A 1148 -1.78 2.26 -38.74
N CYS A 1149 -1.24 1.05 -38.63
CA CYS A 1149 -1.50 0.13 -37.52
C CYS A 1149 -0.19 -0.42 -36.94
N PRO A 1150 0.06 -0.32 -35.61
CA PRO A 1150 -0.74 0.39 -34.61
C PRO A 1150 -0.57 1.91 -34.70
N GLU A 1151 -1.54 2.70 -34.20
CA GLU A 1151 -1.44 4.18 -34.18
C GLU A 1151 -0.24 4.72 -33.36
N LYS A 1152 0.21 3.94 -32.36
CA LYS A 1152 1.40 4.21 -31.57
C LYS A 1152 1.99 2.94 -31.00
N GLN A 1153 3.31 2.93 -30.81
CA GLN A 1153 4.01 1.79 -30.25
C GLN A 1153 5.16 2.19 -29.33
N GLN A 1154 5.38 1.41 -28.27
CA GLN A 1154 6.54 1.56 -27.40
C GLN A 1154 7.74 0.79 -27.97
N PHE A 1155 8.91 1.44 -28.07
CA PHE A 1155 10.13 0.80 -28.56
C PHE A 1155 10.79 -0.06 -27.47
N MET A 1156 10.99 -1.36 -27.75
CA MET A 1156 11.49 -2.36 -26.81
C MET A 1156 12.62 -3.20 -27.41
N LEU A 1157 13.77 -3.33 -26.74
CA LEU A 1157 14.92 -4.13 -27.23
C LEU A 1157 14.69 -5.64 -27.24
N GLU A 1158 13.75 -6.14 -26.42
CA GLU A 1158 13.55 -7.58 -26.18
C GLU A 1158 12.64 -8.27 -27.23
N ARG A 1159 12.00 -7.52 -28.17
CA ARG A 1159 10.95 -8.04 -29.09
C ARG A 1159 10.92 -7.36 -30.47
N SER A 1160 11.85 -7.73 -31.35
CA SER A 1160 11.97 -7.17 -32.71
C SER A 1160 10.73 -7.43 -33.59
N ASP A 1161 10.07 -8.58 -33.41
CA ASP A 1161 8.87 -9.00 -34.14
C ASP A 1161 7.66 -8.10 -33.91
N THR A 1162 7.66 -7.34 -32.82
CA THR A 1162 6.58 -6.41 -32.49
C THR A 1162 6.87 -4.97 -32.90
N ASN A 1163 8.12 -4.51 -33.02
CA ASN A 1163 8.46 -3.07 -33.18
C ASN A 1163 8.27 -2.52 -34.61
N PHE A 1164 7.07 -2.64 -35.20
CA PHE A 1164 6.81 -2.11 -36.54
C PHE A 1164 5.43 -1.48 -36.70
N PHE A 1165 5.35 -0.56 -37.65
CA PHE A 1165 4.11 0.03 -38.15
C PHE A 1165 3.79 -0.54 -39.52
N GLU A 1166 2.56 -1.00 -39.72
CA GLU A 1166 2.00 -1.29 -41.02
C GLU A 1166 1.32 -0.03 -41.56
N VAL A 1167 1.68 0.38 -42.78
CA VAL A 1167 1.05 1.48 -43.52
C VAL A 1167 0.39 0.92 -44.76
N VAL A 1168 -0.93 1.09 -44.89
CA VAL A 1168 -1.72 0.58 -46.03
C VAL A 1168 -2.35 1.74 -46.78
N ILE A 1169 -2.15 1.79 -48.10
CA ILE A 1169 -2.73 2.79 -49.00
C ILE A 1169 -3.53 2.06 -50.10
N GLY A 1170 -4.84 2.36 -50.19
CA GLY A 1170 -5.77 1.73 -51.12
C GLY A 1170 -5.59 2.11 -52.59
N ASN A 1171 -6.14 1.29 -53.49
CA ASN A 1171 -5.91 1.27 -54.95
C ASN A 1171 -6.56 2.40 -55.77
N GLU A 1172 -6.56 3.65 -55.30
CA GLU A 1172 -7.24 4.72 -56.04
C GLU A 1172 -6.40 5.34 -57.18
N LYS A 1173 -5.08 5.05 -57.24
CA LYS A 1173 -4.18 5.55 -58.30
C LYS A 1173 -3.10 4.55 -58.69
N SER A 1174 -2.72 4.56 -59.97
CA SER A 1174 -1.62 3.77 -60.54
C SER A 1174 -0.22 4.33 -60.25
N ASP A 1175 -0.15 5.48 -59.57
CA ASP A 1175 1.08 6.16 -59.16
C ASP A 1175 0.91 6.64 -57.72
N PHE A 1176 1.74 6.10 -56.81
CA PHE A 1176 1.75 6.43 -55.38
C PHE A 1176 2.58 7.69 -55.08
N GLY A 1177 3.19 8.33 -56.08
CA GLY A 1177 3.97 9.56 -55.91
C GLY A 1177 5.05 9.48 -54.83
N ASN A 1178 5.46 10.63 -54.31
CA ASN A 1178 6.39 10.70 -53.18
C ASN A 1178 5.61 10.64 -51.86
N LEU A 1179 5.90 9.65 -51.03
CA LEU A 1179 5.31 9.45 -49.70
C LEU A 1179 6.28 9.91 -48.61
N LYS A 1180 5.88 10.87 -47.78
CA LYS A 1180 6.71 11.37 -46.68
C LYS A 1180 6.33 10.71 -45.36
N LEU A 1181 7.20 9.85 -44.85
CA LEU A 1181 7.09 9.24 -43.53
C LEU A 1181 7.74 10.11 -42.46
N LYS A 1182 7.08 10.18 -41.30
CA LYS A 1182 7.54 10.95 -40.14
C LYS A 1182 7.36 10.13 -38.87
N LEU A 1183 8.47 9.84 -38.19
CA LEU A 1183 8.47 9.19 -36.88
C LEU A 1183 8.57 10.26 -35.80
N GLU A 1184 7.62 10.24 -34.88
CA GLU A 1184 7.49 11.22 -33.80
C GLU A 1184 7.49 10.52 -32.44
N VAL A 1185 8.03 11.18 -31.42
CA VAL A 1185 8.04 10.69 -30.03
C VAL A 1185 7.22 11.62 -29.14
N GLU A 1186 6.42 11.04 -28.25
CA GLU A 1186 5.69 11.80 -27.23
C GLU A 1186 6.51 11.86 -25.93
N HIS A 1187 6.87 13.07 -25.52
CA HIS A 1187 7.49 13.29 -24.21
C HIS A 1187 6.45 13.17 -23.09
N ARG A 1188 6.76 12.38 -22.04
CA ARG A 1188 5.83 12.19 -20.91
C ARG A 1188 5.46 13.52 -20.27
N GLY A 1189 4.20 13.91 -20.42
CA GLY A 1189 3.61 15.12 -19.80
C GLY A 1189 3.37 16.29 -20.76
N GLY A 1190 3.76 16.19 -22.03
CA GLY A 1190 3.46 17.16 -23.08
C GLY A 1190 2.32 16.69 -24.00
N LYS A 1191 1.61 17.64 -24.63
CA LYS A 1191 0.74 17.36 -25.79
C LYS A 1191 1.48 17.48 -27.13
N GLU A 1192 2.72 17.94 -27.10
CA GLU A 1192 3.55 18.15 -28.29
C GLU A 1192 4.37 16.90 -28.60
N LYS A 1193 4.45 16.58 -29.89
CA LYS A 1193 5.21 15.46 -30.44
C LYS A 1193 6.46 16.00 -31.11
N ASP A 1194 7.62 15.45 -30.75
CA ASP A 1194 8.89 15.82 -31.37
C ASP A 1194 9.23 14.86 -32.51
N THR A 1195 9.72 15.42 -33.61
CA THR A 1195 10.07 14.65 -34.80
C THR A 1195 11.46 14.07 -34.63
N VAL A 1196 11.57 12.74 -34.56
CA VAL A 1196 12.87 12.05 -34.39
C VAL A 1196 13.46 11.60 -35.71
N TRP A 1197 12.62 11.40 -36.73
CA TRP A 1197 13.06 10.98 -38.05
C TRP A 1197 12.03 11.31 -39.13
N THR A 1198 12.51 11.64 -40.32
CA THR A 1198 11.68 11.89 -41.50
C THR A 1198 12.34 11.30 -42.73
N CYS A 1199 11.53 10.76 -43.64
CA CYS A 1199 12.00 10.19 -44.88
C CYS A 1199 10.98 10.38 -45.99
N THR A 1200 11.44 10.47 -47.24
CA THR A 1200 10.59 10.45 -48.43
C THR A 1200 10.87 9.18 -49.23
N VAL A 1201 9.83 8.37 -49.42
CA VAL A 1201 9.79 7.21 -50.33
C VAL A 1201 9.29 7.73 -51.67
N GLY A 1202 10.17 7.77 -52.67
CA GLY A 1202 9.86 8.28 -54.01
C GLY A 1202 9.39 7.18 -54.97
N THR A 1203 8.98 7.59 -56.16
CA THR A 1203 8.46 6.68 -57.20
C THR A 1203 9.44 5.57 -57.61
N ASP A 1204 10.75 5.83 -57.54
CA ASP A 1204 11.81 4.88 -57.89
C ASP A 1204 12.13 3.87 -56.77
N ASP A 1205 11.59 4.09 -55.57
CA ASP A 1205 11.83 3.23 -54.40
C ASP A 1205 10.87 2.04 -54.32
N TYR A 1206 9.75 2.08 -55.07
CA TYR A 1206 8.69 1.06 -55.07
C TYR A 1206 9.08 -0.24 -55.82
#